data_AF-A0A496WQ84-F1
#
_entry.id   AF-A0A496WQ84-F1
#
_cell.length_a   1.000
_cell.length_b   1.000
_cell.length_c   1.000
_cell.angle_alpha   90.00
_cell.angle_beta   90.00
_cell.angle_gamma   90.00
#
_symmetry.space_group_name_H-M   'P 1'
#
loop_
_entity.id
_entity.type
_entity.pdbx_description
1 polymer ?
#
loop_
_entity_poly.entity_id
_entity_poly.type
_entity_poly.pdbx_seq_one_letter_code
_entity_poly.pdbx_strand_id
1 'polypeptide(L)'
;MSSQKTALPIFFVLLFSLFITSCGGGGGEVEVAAPKIIIETGVFIDSPVVGINYRTETRSGITGAMGEYSYLPGETVTFSIGDIDFPAIVARGVITPVDLAGSTDITDPAVINMVRLLLSLDVDDDPDNGLQISADADTAAIGMLLSFTSPTFDMDVEGLVINGGGTGVLVSVNDAFVHFQSSLDELVGYNEFTSQYLNNRSFSGPDNSNIQTLKLFRNGLGTIKYKPSAANNFHTEDIRPLSWGLTSNGLLEFNVSSLTNGSYSYDYVITPEIVSPIDSSYLFILTGTEAGVPINEAGSGVLTLLDDGLCIKNEIINEDDCRDRNGKGMVFTYHPGGQVASRKFYTAKSLAGGGFQSVATGVELRYYETGKISTVIPHVVKMLADGSYQSLFEGVEKSFYEDGTLNRESPYVVRMIADGSYQAVIEGVEKQYYENGSLFNEITYVAKQLADGNYRSEAEGLYKFYHENGQLSVEQVYVAKLIPDGTHQTLIVGIRKEYYPSGDLFTEITYVEKALANGTFQSLIEGVQESYTESGALLNTLSHVIKTLADGSFQSVVEGDLVHYFADGTVREVAPFVAKLLADGRYQSLVEGVQSTYFENGRLQREEPFVTTLLADGRYQSLVEGVVNTYYFTDSGADQLLNGDPYVAKLLQTGRYQSVGVGQYKHYSITGQLEYERPHQAKLQDDGTYTTIIHGTYRAYREDNGLLYWEVPYRLGVVEGEVFEYFHDVHLFLKADAVNDHLVTCLVYDDDTQPAHVHTIDDFLHEVGGCVLVNSFTVTESWPY
;
A
#
# COMPACT_ATOMS: atom_id res chain seq x y z
N MET A 1 -1.35 54.69 -9.01
CA MET A 1 -2.53 55.57 -8.97
C MET A 1 -3.48 55.16 -10.10
N SER A 2 -4.80 55.18 -9.90
CA SER A 2 -5.90 54.92 -10.87
C SER A 2 -5.73 53.70 -11.81
N SER A 3 -6.47 52.58 -11.72
CA SER A 3 -7.92 52.37 -11.52
C SER A 3 -8.82 52.99 -12.60
N GLN A 4 -9.42 52.16 -13.47
CA GLN A 4 -10.88 51.89 -13.53
C GLN A 4 -11.29 51.03 -14.76
N LYS A 5 -12.15 50.00 -14.53
CA LYS A 5 -13.42 49.65 -15.26
C LYS A 5 -13.41 49.38 -16.80
N THR A 6 -14.31 48.60 -17.44
CA THR A 6 -15.43 47.72 -17.03
C THR A 6 -15.93 46.81 -18.20
N ALA A 7 -16.40 45.60 -17.84
CA ALA A 7 -17.66 44.93 -18.26
C ALA A 7 -17.94 44.44 -19.72
N LEU A 8 -18.83 43.43 -19.76
CA LEU A 8 -19.41 42.70 -20.90
C LEU A 8 -20.82 43.24 -21.26
N PRO A 9 -21.55 42.72 -22.29
CA PRO A 9 -22.66 41.78 -21.99
C PRO A 9 -23.02 40.72 -23.08
N ILE A 10 -24.05 39.90 -22.79
CA ILE A 10 -24.60 38.75 -23.55
C ILE A 10 -26.15 38.84 -23.58
N PHE A 11 -26.85 38.24 -24.56
CA PHE A 11 -28.16 37.51 -24.45
C PHE A 11 -28.48 36.75 -25.78
N PHE A 12 -29.29 35.67 -25.95
CA PHE A 12 -30.44 34.99 -25.28
C PHE A 12 -31.86 35.56 -25.59
N VAL A 13 -32.95 34.79 -25.83
CA VAL A 13 -33.17 33.36 -26.24
C VAL A 13 -34.67 33.14 -26.69
N LEU A 14 -35.13 31.87 -26.81
CA LEU A 14 -36.48 31.29 -27.08
C LEU A 14 -36.89 31.05 -28.56
N LEU A 15 -37.53 29.94 -29.01
CA LEU A 15 -38.21 28.73 -28.46
C LEU A 15 -39.76 28.73 -28.48
N PHE A 16 -40.37 27.85 -29.30
CA PHE A 16 -41.61 27.10 -28.99
C PHE A 16 -41.89 25.95 -29.99
N SER A 17 -42.72 24.96 -29.61
CA SER A 17 -43.04 23.75 -30.38
C SER A 17 -44.54 23.40 -30.32
N LEU A 18 -45.15 22.84 -31.39
CA LEU A 18 -46.34 21.98 -31.26
C LEU A 18 -46.63 21.13 -32.53
N PHE A 19 -47.50 20.12 -32.37
CA PHE A 19 -47.71 18.95 -33.24
C PHE A 19 -48.68 19.16 -34.43
N ILE A 20 -48.62 18.25 -35.42
CA ILE A 20 -49.75 17.42 -35.90
C ILE A 20 -49.18 16.17 -36.64
N THR A 21 -49.99 15.12 -36.79
CA THR A 21 -49.59 13.76 -37.19
C THR A 21 -49.72 13.46 -38.69
N SER A 22 -48.98 12.45 -39.16
CA SER A 22 -49.34 11.59 -40.30
C SER A 22 -48.90 10.14 -40.01
N CYS A 23 -49.43 9.16 -40.74
CA CYS A 23 -49.28 7.73 -40.44
C CYS A 23 -49.02 6.91 -41.71
N GLY A 24 -48.22 5.84 -41.57
CA GLY A 24 -48.18 4.71 -42.52
C GLY A 24 -46.85 4.53 -43.25
N GLY A 25 -46.28 3.32 -43.16
CA GLY A 25 -45.07 2.93 -43.90
C GLY A 25 -44.05 2.18 -43.04
N GLY A 26 -44.37 0.96 -42.62
CA GLY A 26 -43.42 0.11 -41.90
C GLY A 26 -42.39 -0.54 -42.84
N GLY A 27 -41.13 -0.21 -42.67
CA GLY A 27 -39.99 -0.91 -43.26
C GLY A 27 -38.91 -1.07 -42.20
N GLY A 28 -38.57 -2.31 -41.85
CA GLY A 28 -37.52 -2.60 -40.89
C GLY A 28 -36.15 -2.52 -41.56
N GLU A 29 -35.49 -1.37 -41.46
CA GLU A 29 -34.06 -1.29 -41.80
C GLU A 29 -33.27 -2.04 -40.72
N VAL A 30 -32.74 -3.20 -41.10
CA VAL A 30 -31.83 -3.96 -40.25
C VAL A 30 -30.50 -3.22 -40.26
N GLU A 31 -30.10 -2.64 -39.13
CA GLU A 31 -28.69 -2.31 -38.89
C GLU A 31 -27.90 -3.62 -38.95
N VAL A 32 -27.25 -3.87 -40.08
CA VAL A 32 -26.31 -4.98 -40.23
C VAL A 32 -25.08 -4.61 -39.42
N ALA A 33 -25.07 -5.02 -38.15
CA ALA A 33 -23.91 -4.92 -37.28
C ALA A 33 -22.68 -5.48 -38.01
N ALA A 34 -21.58 -4.74 -37.96
CA ALA A 34 -20.32 -5.18 -38.55
C ALA A 34 -19.96 -6.58 -38.03
N PRO A 35 -19.45 -7.49 -38.88
CA PRO A 35 -19.20 -8.87 -38.48
C PRO A 35 -18.27 -8.89 -37.27
N LYS A 36 -18.73 -9.50 -36.17
CA LYS A 36 -17.94 -9.67 -34.95
C LYS A 36 -16.72 -10.51 -35.29
N ILE A 37 -15.56 -9.87 -35.46
CA ILE A 37 -14.28 -10.54 -35.62
C ILE A 37 -14.01 -11.28 -34.31
N ILE A 38 -14.06 -12.61 -34.36
CA ILE A 38 -13.66 -13.47 -33.26
C ILE A 38 -12.14 -13.64 -33.39
N ILE A 39 -11.43 -13.13 -32.39
CA ILE A 39 -10.02 -13.46 -32.18
C ILE A 39 -10.02 -14.79 -31.41
N GLU A 40 -9.27 -15.77 -31.89
CA GLU A 40 -9.04 -17.02 -31.20
C GLU A 40 -7.64 -17.01 -30.57
N THR A 41 -7.50 -17.77 -29.48
CA THR A 41 -6.24 -17.97 -28.78
C THR A 41 -5.81 -19.41 -29.01
N GLY A 42 -4.55 -19.60 -29.43
CA GLY A 42 -3.90 -20.91 -29.45
C GLY A 42 -2.71 -20.94 -28.51
N VAL A 43 -2.14 -22.11 -28.29
CA VAL A 43 -0.90 -22.30 -27.53
C VAL A 43 0.17 -23.01 -28.36
N PHE A 44 1.43 -22.65 -28.14
CA PHE A 44 2.60 -23.36 -28.66
C PHE A 44 3.20 -24.21 -27.53
N ILE A 45 3.25 -25.53 -27.73
CA ILE A 45 3.56 -26.53 -26.70
C ILE A 45 4.70 -27.45 -27.14
N ASP A 46 5.79 -27.37 -26.39
CA ASP A 46 6.69 -28.49 -26.06
C ASP A 46 6.46 -28.77 -24.57
N SER A 47 7.02 -27.94 -23.69
CA SER A 47 6.25 -27.37 -22.56
C SER A 47 5.66 -26.02 -22.99
N PRO A 48 4.82 -25.32 -22.21
CA PRO A 48 4.29 -24.01 -22.57
C PRO A 48 5.42 -23.01 -22.92
N VAL A 49 5.54 -22.63 -24.20
CA VAL A 49 6.69 -21.85 -24.69
C VAL A 49 6.44 -20.36 -24.49
N VAL A 50 6.98 -19.80 -23.42
CA VAL A 50 6.86 -18.39 -23.02
C VAL A 50 8.00 -17.57 -23.64
N GLY A 51 7.72 -16.34 -24.09
CA GLY A 51 8.77 -15.40 -24.50
C GLY A 51 9.20 -15.47 -25.97
N ILE A 52 8.67 -16.39 -26.79
CA ILE A 52 8.96 -16.44 -28.23
C ILE A 52 8.05 -15.49 -29.02
N ASN A 53 8.58 -14.82 -30.06
CA ASN A 53 7.76 -13.97 -30.92
C ASN A 53 6.84 -14.81 -31.81
N TYR A 54 5.69 -14.25 -32.16
CA TYR A 54 4.78 -14.81 -33.17
C TYR A 54 4.22 -13.73 -34.09
N ARG A 55 3.81 -14.14 -35.30
CA ARG A 55 3.10 -13.29 -36.27
C ARG A 55 2.13 -14.07 -37.14
N THR A 56 1.05 -13.41 -37.54
CA THR A 56 0.07 -13.85 -38.55
C THR A 56 -0.15 -12.75 -39.59
N GLU A 57 -1.07 -12.94 -40.55
CA GLU A 57 -1.44 -11.93 -41.53
C GLU A 57 -2.07 -10.66 -40.91
N THR A 58 -2.62 -10.73 -39.68
CA THR A 58 -3.17 -9.54 -38.97
C THR A 58 -2.70 -9.35 -37.53
N ARG A 59 -1.89 -10.27 -36.97
CA ARG A 59 -1.44 -10.24 -35.57
C ARG A 59 0.07 -10.38 -35.43
N SER A 60 0.61 -9.89 -34.33
CA SER A 60 1.97 -10.14 -33.89
C SER A 60 2.10 -9.88 -32.39
N GLY A 61 2.99 -10.60 -31.72
CA GLY A 61 3.27 -10.41 -30.31
C GLY A 61 4.34 -11.37 -29.81
N ILE A 62 4.42 -11.50 -28.49
CA ILE A 62 5.24 -12.49 -27.79
C ILE A 62 4.27 -13.47 -27.12
N THR A 63 4.62 -14.75 -27.03
CA THR A 63 3.79 -15.75 -26.34
C THR A 63 3.72 -15.47 -24.83
N GLY A 64 2.53 -15.64 -24.27
CA GLY A 64 2.29 -15.45 -22.84
C GLY A 64 2.67 -16.67 -21.97
N ALA A 65 2.27 -16.63 -20.70
CA ALA A 65 2.73 -17.56 -19.66
C ALA A 65 2.19 -19.00 -19.78
N MET A 66 1.26 -19.26 -20.70
CA MET A 66 0.77 -20.59 -21.09
C MET A 66 1.18 -20.93 -22.54
N GLY A 67 2.15 -20.21 -23.11
CA GLY A 67 2.53 -20.31 -24.52
C GLY A 67 1.51 -19.68 -25.48
N GLU A 68 0.64 -18.79 -24.99
CA GLU A 68 -0.53 -18.33 -25.73
C GLU A 68 -0.22 -17.28 -26.82
N TYR A 69 -0.86 -17.44 -27.98
CA TYR A 69 -0.77 -16.54 -29.13
C TYR A 69 -2.17 -16.27 -29.72
N SER A 70 -2.37 -15.10 -30.33
CA SER A 70 -3.67 -14.67 -30.89
C SER A 70 -3.70 -14.74 -32.41
N TYR A 71 -4.78 -15.29 -32.98
CA TYR A 71 -4.98 -15.43 -34.43
C TYR A 71 -6.44 -15.21 -34.86
N LEU A 72 -6.70 -15.07 -36.16
CA LEU A 72 -8.04 -15.18 -36.76
C LEU A 72 -8.20 -16.53 -37.49
N PRO A 73 -9.36 -17.21 -37.44
CA PRO A 73 -9.54 -18.53 -38.05
C PRO A 73 -9.16 -18.59 -39.53
N GLY A 74 -8.17 -19.44 -39.86
CA GLY A 74 -7.65 -19.62 -41.21
C GLY A 74 -6.42 -18.78 -41.56
N GLU A 75 -5.90 -17.97 -40.64
CA GLU A 75 -4.58 -17.34 -40.72
C GLU A 75 -3.43 -18.36 -40.64
N THR A 76 -2.24 -17.94 -41.07
CA THR A 76 -0.98 -18.67 -40.90
C THR A 76 -0.19 -18.04 -39.75
N VAL A 77 0.26 -18.83 -38.77
CA VAL A 77 1.19 -18.37 -37.72
C VAL A 77 2.62 -18.77 -38.03
N THR A 78 3.56 -17.86 -37.77
CA THR A 78 5.00 -18.10 -37.75
C THR A 78 5.54 -17.68 -36.38
N PHE A 79 6.29 -18.57 -35.71
CA PHE A 79 7.00 -18.27 -34.46
C PHE A 79 8.46 -17.93 -34.77
N SER A 80 9.11 -17.09 -33.98
CA SER A 80 10.51 -16.69 -34.22
C SER A 80 11.28 -16.28 -32.96
N ILE A 81 12.57 -16.62 -32.91
CA ILE A 81 13.54 -16.12 -31.93
C ILE A 81 14.52 -15.23 -32.70
N GLY A 82 14.50 -13.92 -32.45
CA GLY A 82 15.21 -12.93 -33.26
C GLY A 82 14.84 -13.05 -34.75
N ASP A 83 15.84 -13.21 -35.62
CA ASP A 83 15.65 -13.43 -37.06
C ASP A 83 15.47 -14.92 -37.44
N ILE A 84 15.43 -15.85 -36.47
CA ILE A 84 15.22 -17.28 -36.72
C ILE A 84 13.73 -17.59 -36.77
N ASP A 85 13.22 -17.85 -37.98
CA ASP A 85 11.87 -18.35 -38.22
C ASP A 85 11.74 -19.86 -37.97
N PHE A 86 10.74 -20.24 -37.19
CA PHE A 86 10.16 -21.60 -37.22
C PHE A 86 9.25 -21.73 -38.45
N PRO A 87 9.01 -22.94 -38.99
CA PRO A 87 8.15 -23.10 -40.16
C PRO A 87 6.72 -22.59 -39.95
N ALA A 88 6.17 -21.89 -40.93
CA ALA A 88 4.83 -21.33 -40.85
C ALA A 88 3.73 -22.40 -41.03
N ILE A 89 2.69 -22.35 -40.20
CA ILE A 89 1.58 -23.32 -40.19
C ILE A 89 0.22 -22.61 -40.04
N VAL A 90 -0.87 -23.23 -40.49
CA VAL A 90 -2.24 -22.72 -40.24
C VAL A 90 -2.51 -22.66 -38.73
N ALA A 91 -2.87 -21.47 -38.26
CA ALA A 91 -3.12 -21.18 -36.86
C ALA A 91 -4.36 -21.90 -36.32
N ARG A 92 -4.26 -22.40 -35.08
CA ARG A 92 -5.25 -23.26 -34.41
C ARG A 92 -4.96 -23.39 -32.91
N GLY A 93 -5.94 -23.86 -32.13
CA GLY A 93 -5.88 -23.93 -30.66
C GLY A 93 -4.62 -24.55 -30.04
N VAL A 94 -3.99 -25.55 -30.68
CA VAL A 94 -2.70 -26.11 -30.24
C VAL A 94 -1.77 -26.36 -31.43
N ILE A 95 -0.50 -25.94 -31.29
CA ILE A 95 0.61 -26.23 -32.19
C ILE A 95 1.77 -26.80 -31.37
N THR A 96 2.50 -27.74 -31.95
CA THR A 96 3.69 -28.38 -31.36
C THR A 96 4.88 -28.40 -32.34
N PRO A 97 6.12 -28.67 -31.89
CA PRO A 97 7.26 -28.94 -32.78
C PRO A 97 7.01 -29.98 -33.88
N VAL A 98 6.22 -31.06 -33.62
CA VAL A 98 5.88 -32.06 -34.66
C VAL A 98 4.93 -31.49 -35.72
N ASP A 99 4.02 -30.60 -35.33
CA ASP A 99 3.17 -29.88 -36.27
C ASP A 99 3.97 -28.90 -37.14
N LEU A 100 4.88 -28.12 -36.54
CA LEU A 100 5.72 -27.16 -37.25
C LEU A 100 6.64 -27.84 -38.26
N ALA A 101 7.19 -29.02 -37.93
CA ALA A 101 7.93 -29.84 -38.90
C ALA A 101 7.05 -30.44 -40.01
N GLY A 102 5.72 -30.42 -39.87
CA GLY A 102 4.78 -31.06 -40.79
C GLY A 102 4.88 -32.59 -40.77
N SER A 103 5.34 -33.17 -39.65
CA SER A 103 5.64 -34.59 -39.51
C SER A 103 4.57 -35.32 -38.70
N THR A 104 4.71 -36.64 -38.59
CA THR A 104 4.02 -37.48 -37.59
C THR A 104 4.99 -38.38 -36.83
N ASP A 105 6.30 -38.15 -36.99
CA ASP A 105 7.37 -38.89 -36.34
C ASP A 105 8.15 -37.91 -35.46
N ILE A 106 8.12 -38.14 -34.15
CA ILE A 106 8.77 -37.25 -33.17
C ILE A 106 10.30 -37.43 -33.16
N THR A 107 10.83 -38.44 -33.86
CA THR A 107 12.27 -38.64 -34.10
C THR A 107 12.79 -37.90 -35.33
N ASP A 108 11.92 -37.18 -36.05
CA ASP A 108 12.32 -36.35 -37.19
C ASP A 108 13.37 -35.31 -36.77
N PRO A 109 14.51 -35.18 -37.49
CA PRO A 109 15.57 -34.24 -37.13
C PRO A 109 15.10 -32.79 -36.98
N ALA A 110 14.10 -32.35 -37.74
CA ALA A 110 13.57 -30.99 -37.60
C ALA A 110 12.83 -30.80 -36.27
N VAL A 111 12.03 -31.78 -35.86
CA VAL A 111 11.30 -31.80 -34.59
C VAL A 111 12.28 -31.79 -33.43
N ILE A 112 13.21 -32.74 -33.44
CA ILE A 112 14.24 -32.89 -32.40
C ILE A 112 15.07 -31.60 -32.26
N ASN A 113 15.49 -30.98 -33.35
CA ASN A 113 16.30 -29.76 -33.28
C ASN A 113 15.50 -28.52 -32.85
N MET A 114 14.18 -28.45 -33.11
CA MET A 114 13.32 -27.41 -32.51
C MET A 114 13.24 -27.59 -30.98
N VAL A 115 12.89 -28.80 -30.52
CA VAL A 115 12.79 -29.17 -29.10
C VAL A 115 14.12 -28.89 -28.37
N ARG A 116 15.25 -29.35 -28.92
CA ARG A 116 16.59 -29.11 -28.36
C ARG A 116 16.88 -27.62 -28.22
N LEU A 117 16.53 -26.79 -29.20
CA LEU A 117 16.78 -25.35 -29.13
C LEU A 117 15.94 -24.68 -28.05
N LEU A 118 14.65 -25.02 -27.95
CA LEU A 118 13.75 -24.47 -26.94
C LEU A 118 14.21 -24.83 -25.52
N LEU A 119 14.49 -26.11 -25.27
CA LEU A 119 14.98 -26.60 -23.97
C LEU A 119 16.35 -26.00 -23.58
N SER A 120 17.23 -25.71 -24.55
CA SER A 120 18.57 -25.14 -24.25
C SER A 120 18.58 -23.62 -24.04
N LEU A 121 17.45 -22.96 -24.33
CA LEU A 121 17.25 -21.51 -24.15
C LEU A 121 16.32 -21.20 -22.97
N ASP A 122 15.85 -22.23 -22.28
CA ASP A 122 15.09 -22.12 -21.05
C ASP A 122 15.97 -21.59 -19.90
N VAL A 123 15.43 -20.69 -19.10
CA VAL A 123 16.20 -19.82 -18.19
C VAL A 123 16.60 -20.51 -16.88
N ASP A 124 15.87 -21.54 -16.43
CA ASP A 124 16.13 -22.24 -15.15
C ASP A 124 16.41 -23.76 -15.27
N ASP A 125 16.43 -24.32 -16.48
CA ASP A 125 16.69 -25.75 -16.77
C ASP A 125 15.61 -26.71 -16.21
N ASP A 126 14.40 -26.20 -15.92
CA ASP A 126 13.28 -26.94 -15.31
C ASP A 126 12.01 -26.93 -16.19
N PRO A 127 12.01 -27.66 -17.32
CA PRO A 127 10.93 -27.60 -18.31
C PRO A 127 9.59 -28.21 -17.82
N ASP A 128 9.58 -28.77 -16.61
CA ASP A 128 8.38 -29.23 -15.88
C ASP A 128 7.50 -28.03 -15.43
N ASN A 129 8.03 -26.79 -15.42
CA ASN A 129 7.33 -25.57 -15.02
C ASN A 129 6.86 -24.66 -16.18
N GLY A 130 7.46 -24.81 -17.37
CA GLY A 130 7.26 -24.01 -18.59
C GLY A 130 8.56 -23.99 -19.39
N LEU A 131 8.60 -23.40 -20.59
CA LEU A 131 9.88 -23.01 -21.23
C LEU A 131 9.93 -21.48 -21.29
N GLN A 132 10.79 -20.83 -20.50
CA GLN A 132 10.91 -19.38 -20.46
C GLN A 132 12.10 -18.91 -21.30
N ILE A 133 11.84 -18.50 -22.54
CA ILE A 133 12.87 -17.98 -23.45
C ILE A 133 13.20 -16.52 -23.09
N SER A 134 14.49 -16.20 -22.88
CA SER A 134 14.93 -14.82 -22.59
C SER A 134 14.96 -13.94 -23.86
N ALA A 135 14.78 -12.62 -23.69
CA ALA A 135 15.07 -11.61 -24.71
C ALA A 135 16.57 -11.56 -25.11
N ASP A 136 17.44 -12.19 -24.32
CA ASP A 136 18.84 -12.44 -24.70
C ASP A 136 18.92 -13.40 -25.90
N ALA A 137 18.02 -14.40 -26.01
CA ALA A 137 17.95 -15.31 -27.15
C ALA A 137 17.54 -14.57 -28.43
N ASP A 138 16.52 -13.70 -28.34
CA ASP A 138 16.12 -12.80 -29.43
C ASP A 138 17.31 -11.95 -29.91
N THR A 139 18.09 -11.41 -28.96
CA THR A 139 19.25 -10.55 -29.25
C THR A 139 20.41 -11.35 -29.87
N ALA A 140 20.66 -12.57 -29.39
CA ALA A 140 21.72 -13.45 -29.89
C ALA A 140 21.39 -14.06 -31.27
N ALA A 141 20.11 -14.14 -31.63
CA ALA A 141 19.63 -14.66 -32.91
C ALA A 141 19.53 -13.60 -34.05
N ILE A 142 19.87 -12.32 -33.79
CA ILE A 142 19.83 -11.27 -34.83
C ILE A 142 20.85 -11.58 -35.95
N GLY A 143 20.38 -11.57 -37.20
CA GLY A 143 21.15 -11.88 -38.40
C GLY A 143 21.49 -13.36 -38.59
N MET A 144 20.97 -14.26 -37.76
CA MET A 144 21.26 -15.69 -37.81
C MET A 144 20.33 -16.44 -38.78
N LEU A 145 20.90 -17.23 -39.69
CA LEU A 145 20.16 -18.09 -40.60
C LEU A 145 20.29 -19.55 -40.17
N LEU A 146 19.32 -20.04 -39.39
CA LEU A 146 19.27 -21.43 -38.91
C LEU A 146 18.41 -22.31 -39.82
N SER A 147 18.71 -23.62 -39.83
CA SER A 147 17.86 -24.64 -40.45
C SER A 147 17.73 -25.84 -39.52
N PHE A 148 16.53 -26.12 -39.02
CA PHE A 148 16.27 -27.24 -38.10
C PHE A 148 16.59 -28.62 -38.71
N THR A 149 16.60 -28.74 -40.03
CA THR A 149 17.04 -29.94 -40.77
C THR A 149 18.57 -30.05 -40.94
N SER A 150 19.37 -29.17 -40.34
CA SER A 150 20.81 -29.14 -40.54
C SER A 150 21.51 -30.37 -39.93
N PRO A 151 22.42 -31.06 -40.67
CA PRO A 151 23.28 -32.09 -40.11
C PRO A 151 24.43 -31.53 -39.25
N THR A 152 24.57 -30.20 -39.17
CA THR A 152 25.57 -29.50 -38.34
C THR A 152 24.92 -28.64 -37.23
N PHE A 153 23.63 -28.84 -36.95
CA PHE A 153 22.82 -28.02 -36.05
C PHE A 153 23.55 -27.63 -34.74
N ASP A 154 24.23 -28.58 -34.10
CA ASP A 154 24.98 -28.39 -32.86
C ASP A 154 26.09 -27.31 -32.95
N MET A 155 26.74 -27.16 -34.11
CA MET A 155 27.68 -26.06 -34.37
C MET A 155 26.96 -24.79 -34.85
N ASP A 156 25.83 -24.95 -35.55
CA ASP A 156 25.05 -23.84 -36.09
C ASP A 156 24.39 -23.03 -34.95
N VAL A 157 24.07 -23.64 -33.80
CA VAL A 157 23.45 -22.98 -32.63
C VAL A 157 24.40 -22.70 -31.45
N GLU A 158 25.67 -23.09 -31.51
CA GLU A 158 26.64 -22.95 -30.40
C GLU A 158 26.66 -21.52 -29.81
N GLY A 159 26.75 -20.52 -30.69
CA GLY A 159 26.76 -19.11 -30.28
C GLY A 159 25.43 -18.60 -29.70
N LEU A 160 24.29 -19.15 -30.13
CA LEU A 160 22.97 -18.78 -29.62
C LEU A 160 22.74 -19.39 -28.24
N VAL A 161 23.01 -20.69 -28.07
CA VAL A 161 22.84 -21.38 -26.78
C VAL A 161 23.72 -20.77 -25.67
N ILE A 162 24.96 -20.39 -25.99
CA ILE A 162 25.90 -19.77 -25.02
C ILE A 162 25.45 -18.36 -24.57
N ASN A 163 24.72 -17.60 -25.40
CA ASN A 163 24.40 -16.20 -25.13
C ASN A 163 22.89 -15.91 -24.96
N GLY A 164 22.03 -16.91 -25.13
CA GLY A 164 20.57 -16.74 -25.19
C GLY A 164 19.84 -16.74 -23.83
N GLY A 165 20.56 -16.79 -22.71
CA GLY A 165 19.99 -16.69 -21.36
C GLY A 165 19.72 -18.03 -20.64
N GLY A 166 19.78 -19.16 -21.35
CA GLY A 166 19.74 -20.51 -20.74
C GLY A 166 21.09 -21.02 -20.24
N THR A 167 21.21 -22.33 -20.01
CA THR A 167 22.38 -22.95 -19.35
C THR A 167 23.69 -22.92 -20.12
N GLY A 168 23.68 -22.52 -21.40
CA GLY A 168 24.87 -22.53 -22.25
C GLY A 168 25.29 -23.91 -22.75
N VAL A 169 24.46 -24.94 -22.57
CA VAL A 169 24.70 -26.31 -23.03
C VAL A 169 23.54 -26.77 -23.92
N LEU A 170 23.85 -27.26 -25.13
CA LEU A 170 22.82 -27.78 -26.03
C LEU A 170 22.33 -29.15 -25.55
N VAL A 171 21.03 -29.24 -25.25
CA VAL A 171 20.33 -30.45 -24.81
C VAL A 171 20.52 -31.60 -25.81
N SER A 172 20.62 -32.83 -25.29
CA SER A 172 20.90 -34.00 -26.12
C SER A 172 19.67 -34.46 -26.93
N VAL A 173 19.91 -35.10 -28.06
CA VAL A 173 18.89 -35.74 -28.92
C VAL A 173 17.99 -36.70 -28.13
N ASN A 174 18.55 -37.44 -27.17
CA ASN A 174 17.81 -38.39 -26.35
C ASN A 174 16.86 -37.68 -25.39
N ASP A 175 17.34 -36.63 -24.74
CA ASP A 175 16.63 -36.00 -23.62
C ASP A 175 15.53 -35.08 -24.15
N ALA A 176 15.78 -34.42 -25.28
CA ALA A 176 14.76 -33.78 -26.13
C ALA A 176 13.66 -34.76 -26.57
N PHE A 177 14.03 -35.93 -27.10
CA PHE A 177 13.06 -36.96 -27.48
C PHE A 177 12.21 -37.44 -26.29
N VAL A 178 12.83 -37.69 -25.13
CA VAL A 178 12.13 -38.13 -23.92
C VAL A 178 11.20 -37.04 -23.37
N HIS A 179 11.65 -35.78 -23.35
CA HIS A 179 10.82 -34.64 -22.97
C HIS A 179 9.58 -34.54 -23.85
N PHE A 180 9.79 -34.40 -25.16
CA PHE A 180 8.71 -34.11 -26.10
C PHE A 180 7.76 -35.30 -26.30
N GLN A 181 8.22 -36.55 -26.11
CA GLN A 181 7.33 -37.71 -26.00
C GLN A 181 6.41 -37.60 -24.77
N SER A 182 6.94 -37.19 -23.61
CA SER A 182 6.14 -36.96 -22.40
C SER A 182 5.12 -35.84 -22.61
N SER A 183 5.54 -34.72 -23.21
CA SER A 183 4.67 -33.60 -23.58
C SER A 183 3.52 -34.01 -24.51
N LEU A 184 3.81 -34.85 -25.51
CA LEU A 184 2.80 -35.34 -26.43
C LEU A 184 1.89 -36.40 -25.81
N ASP A 185 2.38 -37.22 -24.88
CA ASP A 185 1.52 -38.13 -24.11
C ASP A 185 0.58 -37.37 -23.15
N GLU A 186 1.00 -36.23 -22.60
CA GLU A 186 0.13 -35.28 -21.89
C GLU A 186 -0.87 -34.59 -22.86
N LEU A 187 -0.49 -34.36 -24.12
CA LEU A 187 -1.35 -33.72 -25.12
C LEU A 187 -2.39 -34.66 -25.78
N VAL A 188 -2.08 -35.94 -25.93
CA VAL A 188 -2.96 -36.94 -26.59
C VAL A 188 -4.29 -37.13 -25.84
N GLY A 189 -4.35 -36.83 -24.54
CA GLY A 189 -5.59 -36.84 -23.76
C GLY A 189 -6.67 -35.86 -24.24
N TYR A 190 -6.32 -34.81 -24.99
CA TYR A 190 -7.24 -33.72 -25.31
C TYR A 190 -8.23 -34.01 -26.45
N ASN A 191 -7.93 -34.92 -27.39
CA ASN A 191 -8.51 -34.83 -28.75
C ASN A 191 -9.64 -35.81 -29.13
N GLU A 192 -9.90 -36.92 -28.43
CA GLU A 192 -10.84 -37.95 -28.95
C GLU A 192 -12.29 -37.92 -28.42
N PHE A 193 -12.57 -37.33 -27.25
CA PHE A 193 -13.88 -37.47 -26.57
C PHE A 193 -14.83 -36.29 -26.76
N THR A 194 -15.37 -36.12 -27.98
CA THR A 194 -16.31 -35.04 -28.33
C THR A 194 -17.78 -35.47 -28.30
N SER A 195 -18.70 -34.51 -28.27
CA SER A 195 -20.15 -34.78 -28.44
C SER A 195 -20.46 -35.48 -29.77
N GLN A 196 -19.70 -35.18 -30.83
CA GLN A 196 -19.80 -35.83 -32.13
C GLN A 196 -19.36 -37.30 -32.12
N TYR A 197 -18.45 -37.70 -31.22
CA TYR A 197 -18.07 -39.10 -30.99
C TYR A 197 -19.20 -39.90 -30.33
N LEU A 198 -19.89 -39.29 -29.36
CA LEU A 198 -20.95 -39.94 -28.57
C LEU A 198 -22.25 -40.17 -29.34
N ASN A 199 -22.65 -39.24 -30.20
CA ASN A 199 -23.97 -39.21 -30.86
C ASN A 199 -24.35 -40.44 -31.73
N ASN A 200 -23.43 -41.39 -32.01
CA ASN A 200 -23.63 -42.47 -32.98
C ASN A 200 -23.16 -43.87 -32.50
N ARG A 201 -23.11 -44.15 -31.19
CA ARG A 201 -22.61 -45.44 -30.65
C ARG A 201 -23.55 -46.10 -29.63
N SER A 202 -23.38 -47.40 -29.35
CA SER A 202 -24.26 -48.19 -28.45
C SER A 202 -23.55 -49.43 -27.87
N PHE A 203 -23.68 -49.68 -26.56
CA PHE A 203 -22.94 -50.73 -25.80
C PHE A 203 -23.90 -51.46 -24.81
N SER A 204 -23.62 -52.69 -24.33
CA SER A 204 -24.60 -53.60 -23.67
C SER A 204 -25.14 -53.27 -22.23
N GLY A 205 -24.82 -54.06 -21.19
CA GLY A 205 -25.19 -53.80 -19.78
C GLY A 205 -26.38 -54.58 -19.15
N PRO A 206 -26.24 -55.17 -17.93
CA PRO A 206 -27.31 -55.84 -17.19
C PRO A 206 -27.94 -55.00 -16.04
N ASP A 207 -29.26 -55.13 -15.87
CA ASP A 207 -30.05 -54.94 -14.64
C ASP A 207 -29.69 -53.80 -13.65
N ASN A 208 -30.10 -52.55 -13.97
CA ASN A 208 -31.36 -51.97 -13.44
C ASN A 208 -31.50 -50.45 -13.68
N SER A 209 -32.69 -50.03 -14.10
CA SER A 209 -33.02 -48.69 -14.64
C SER A 209 -33.28 -47.61 -13.57
N ASN A 210 -32.23 -47.02 -12.98
CA ASN A 210 -32.38 -45.84 -12.08
C ASN A 210 -31.13 -44.93 -11.98
N ILE A 211 -30.48 -44.56 -13.08
CA ILE A 211 -29.38 -43.57 -13.06
C ILE A 211 -29.95 -42.15 -13.16
N GLN A 212 -29.54 -41.25 -12.25
CA GLN A 212 -29.97 -39.84 -12.19
C GLN A 212 -28.97 -38.91 -12.88
N THR A 213 -27.68 -39.05 -12.57
CA THR A 213 -26.59 -38.30 -13.21
C THR A 213 -25.38 -39.20 -13.43
N LEU A 214 -24.61 -38.85 -14.47
CA LEU A 214 -23.34 -39.46 -14.82
C LEU A 214 -22.37 -38.30 -15.12
N LYS A 215 -21.21 -38.24 -14.48
CA LYS A 215 -20.17 -37.25 -14.79
C LYS A 215 -18.91 -37.98 -15.22
N LEU A 216 -18.34 -37.60 -16.37
CA LEU A 216 -17.15 -38.24 -16.93
C LEU A 216 -16.04 -37.21 -17.13
N PHE A 217 -14.86 -37.51 -16.56
CA PHE A 217 -13.61 -36.80 -16.77
C PHE A 217 -12.81 -37.51 -17.89
N ARG A 218 -12.09 -36.78 -18.74
CA ARG A 218 -11.44 -37.36 -19.95
C ARG A 218 -10.33 -38.38 -19.63
N ASN A 219 -9.71 -38.29 -18.45
CA ASN A 219 -8.65 -39.15 -17.92
C ASN A 219 -9.03 -40.64 -17.78
N GLY A 220 -10.33 -40.96 -17.78
CA GLY A 220 -10.87 -42.30 -17.50
C GLY A 220 -11.50 -42.46 -16.11
N LEU A 221 -11.87 -41.36 -15.44
CA LEU A 221 -12.60 -41.36 -14.16
C LEU A 221 -13.98 -40.72 -14.30
N GLY A 222 -14.84 -40.92 -13.30
CA GLY A 222 -16.15 -40.30 -13.26
C GLY A 222 -16.90 -40.51 -11.95
N THR A 223 -18.15 -40.05 -11.92
CA THR A 223 -19.11 -40.37 -10.84
C THR A 223 -20.47 -40.74 -11.41
N ILE A 224 -21.19 -41.61 -10.69
CA ILE A 224 -22.54 -42.07 -11.00
C ILE A 224 -23.45 -41.89 -9.79
N LYS A 225 -24.63 -41.32 -10.01
CA LYS A 225 -25.67 -41.12 -8.98
C LYS A 225 -26.92 -41.88 -9.35
N TYR A 226 -27.46 -42.65 -8.42
CA TYR A 226 -28.70 -43.40 -8.63
C TYR A 226 -29.91 -42.65 -8.07
N LYS A 227 -31.05 -42.79 -8.75
CA LYS A 227 -32.33 -42.22 -8.35
C LYS A 227 -32.95 -43.06 -7.23
N PRO A 228 -33.26 -42.48 -6.05
CA PRO A 228 -33.96 -43.19 -4.98
C PRO A 228 -35.33 -43.71 -5.43
N SER A 229 -35.65 -44.95 -5.06
CA SER A 229 -36.96 -45.56 -5.32
C SER A 229 -37.35 -46.51 -4.20
N ALA A 230 -38.63 -46.84 -4.08
CA ALA A 230 -39.12 -47.79 -3.07
C ALA A 230 -38.62 -49.24 -3.25
N ALA A 231 -37.82 -49.52 -4.30
CA ALA A 231 -37.23 -50.82 -4.61
C ALA A 231 -35.70 -50.84 -4.46
N ASN A 232 -35.04 -49.72 -4.11
CA ASN A 232 -33.61 -49.64 -3.85
C ASN A 232 -33.33 -48.97 -2.48
N ASN A 233 -32.10 -49.08 -1.97
CA ASN A 233 -31.70 -48.44 -0.72
C ASN A 233 -30.87 -47.15 -0.93
N PHE A 234 -30.82 -46.62 -2.16
CA PHE A 234 -30.03 -45.44 -2.48
C PHE A 234 -30.62 -44.19 -1.83
N HIS A 235 -29.81 -43.46 -1.06
CA HIS A 235 -30.14 -42.15 -0.52
C HIS A 235 -29.97 -41.05 -1.58
N THR A 236 -30.55 -39.87 -1.33
CA THR A 236 -30.41 -38.71 -2.21
C THR A 236 -28.97 -38.20 -2.35
N GLU A 237 -28.06 -38.63 -1.48
CA GLU A 237 -26.65 -38.24 -1.46
C GLU A 237 -25.71 -39.34 -2.00
N ASP A 238 -26.23 -40.51 -2.39
CA ASP A 238 -25.41 -41.67 -2.79
C ASP A 238 -24.82 -41.51 -4.20
N ILE A 239 -23.71 -40.77 -4.27
CA ILE A 239 -22.82 -40.69 -5.42
C ILE A 239 -21.72 -41.75 -5.27
N ARG A 240 -21.41 -42.48 -6.34
CA ARG A 240 -20.30 -43.44 -6.37
C ARG A 240 -19.24 -43.02 -7.39
N PRO A 241 -17.93 -43.21 -7.09
CA PRO A 241 -16.89 -43.08 -8.09
C PRO A 241 -16.97 -44.23 -9.11
N LEU A 242 -16.51 -43.97 -10.31
CA LEU A 242 -16.27 -44.97 -11.34
C LEU A 242 -14.93 -44.70 -12.03
N SER A 243 -14.34 -45.74 -12.60
CA SER A 243 -13.41 -45.59 -13.72
C SER A 243 -14.11 -45.99 -15.03
N TRP A 244 -13.61 -45.48 -16.14
CA TRP A 244 -14.10 -45.81 -17.47
C TRP A 244 -12.95 -45.90 -18.48
N GLY A 245 -13.21 -46.58 -19.59
CA GLY A 245 -12.27 -46.69 -20.69
C GLY A 245 -12.95 -47.01 -22.01
N LEU A 246 -12.20 -46.85 -23.09
CA LEU A 246 -12.60 -47.34 -24.41
C LEU A 246 -11.95 -48.70 -24.66
N THR A 247 -12.76 -49.70 -24.98
CA THR A 247 -12.28 -51.02 -25.41
C THR A 247 -11.59 -50.93 -26.77
N SER A 248 -10.87 -51.98 -27.19
CA SER A 248 -10.17 -52.03 -28.48
C SER A 248 -11.08 -51.98 -29.73
N ASN A 249 -12.40 -52.16 -29.54
CA ASN A 249 -13.43 -51.95 -30.56
C ASN A 249 -14.25 -50.66 -30.34
N GLY A 250 -13.79 -49.75 -29.47
CA GLY A 250 -14.40 -48.44 -29.22
C GLY A 250 -15.77 -48.52 -28.55
N LEU A 251 -15.94 -49.47 -27.63
CA LEU A 251 -17.06 -49.51 -26.69
C LEU A 251 -16.69 -48.79 -25.40
N LEU A 252 -17.65 -48.17 -24.74
CA LEU A 252 -17.45 -47.46 -23.46
C LEU A 252 -17.74 -48.40 -22.29
N GLU A 253 -16.68 -48.83 -21.59
CA GLU A 253 -16.73 -49.69 -20.41
C GLU A 253 -16.65 -48.84 -19.14
N PHE A 254 -17.43 -49.18 -18.11
CA PHE A 254 -17.39 -48.53 -16.79
C PHE A 254 -17.21 -49.56 -15.67
N ASN A 255 -16.44 -49.21 -14.64
CA ASN A 255 -16.26 -50.00 -13.43
C ASN A 255 -16.64 -49.17 -12.20
N VAL A 256 -17.74 -49.55 -11.54
CA VAL A 256 -18.22 -48.87 -10.33
C VAL A 256 -17.73 -49.65 -9.12
N SER A 257 -16.88 -49.03 -8.29
CA SER A 257 -16.35 -49.70 -7.10
C SER A 257 -17.45 -49.87 -6.03
N SER A 258 -17.46 -51.03 -5.39
CA SER A 258 -18.34 -51.31 -4.25
C SER A 258 -17.52 -51.50 -2.98
N LEU A 259 -18.02 -50.96 -1.86
CA LEU A 259 -17.38 -51.09 -0.53
C LEU A 259 -17.48 -52.51 0.06
N THR A 260 -17.94 -53.50 -0.72
CA THR A 260 -18.22 -54.87 -0.26
C THR A 260 -17.80 -55.92 -1.31
N ASN A 261 -16.50 -56.17 -1.45
CA ASN A 261 -15.90 -57.30 -2.17
C ASN A 261 -16.55 -57.67 -3.52
N GLY A 262 -16.60 -56.70 -4.44
CA GLY A 262 -16.96 -56.95 -5.83
C GLY A 262 -16.63 -55.75 -6.71
N SER A 263 -15.74 -55.95 -7.68
CA SER A 263 -15.67 -55.10 -8.87
C SER A 263 -16.51 -55.79 -9.94
N TYR A 264 -17.41 -55.03 -10.56
CA TYR A 264 -18.27 -55.47 -11.64
C TYR A 264 -18.01 -54.56 -12.84
N SER A 265 -17.74 -55.16 -14.01
CA SER A 265 -17.74 -54.44 -15.29
C SER A 265 -19.13 -54.49 -15.90
N TYR A 266 -19.58 -53.36 -16.43
CA TYR A 266 -20.85 -53.20 -17.12
C TYR A 266 -20.66 -52.29 -18.35
N ASP A 267 -21.18 -52.71 -19.51
CA ASP A 267 -21.37 -51.83 -20.67
C ASP A 267 -22.67 -51.00 -20.52
N TYR A 268 -22.89 -49.94 -21.32
CA TYR A 268 -24.18 -49.21 -21.36
C TYR A 268 -24.46 -48.47 -22.70
N VAL A 269 -25.70 -48.51 -23.25
CA VAL A 269 -26.11 -47.64 -24.39
C VAL A 269 -26.48 -46.26 -23.87
N ILE A 270 -25.65 -45.24 -24.11
CA ILE A 270 -25.99 -43.83 -23.83
C ILE A 270 -26.42 -43.16 -25.14
N THR A 271 -27.69 -42.76 -25.24
CA THR A 271 -28.20 -41.94 -26.35
C THR A 271 -28.50 -40.52 -25.88
N PRO A 272 -27.71 -39.50 -26.27
CA PRO A 272 -28.03 -38.11 -25.96
C PRO A 272 -29.25 -37.64 -26.77
N GLU A 273 -30.23 -37.04 -26.10
CA GLU A 273 -31.50 -36.59 -26.69
C GLU A 273 -31.59 -35.06 -26.83
N ILE A 274 -31.06 -34.30 -25.85
CA ILE A 274 -31.07 -32.83 -25.86
C ILE A 274 -29.74 -32.27 -25.34
N VAL A 275 -29.16 -31.33 -26.08
CA VAL A 275 -27.96 -30.57 -25.70
C VAL A 275 -28.36 -29.29 -24.97
N SER A 276 -27.84 -29.05 -23.76
CA SER A 276 -27.89 -27.73 -23.12
C SER A 276 -26.60 -26.97 -23.43
N PRO A 277 -26.63 -25.82 -24.14
CA PRO A 277 -25.43 -25.15 -24.66
C PRO A 277 -24.67 -24.30 -23.62
N ILE A 278 -24.97 -24.43 -22.32
CA ILE A 278 -24.45 -23.55 -21.27
C ILE A 278 -23.41 -24.26 -20.39
N ASP A 279 -23.63 -25.52 -19.99
CA ASP A 279 -22.87 -26.19 -18.91
C ASP A 279 -22.29 -27.56 -19.31
N SER A 280 -21.90 -27.76 -20.58
CA SER A 280 -21.35 -29.03 -21.12
C SER A 280 -22.16 -30.29 -20.74
N SER A 281 -23.48 -30.11 -20.62
CA SER A 281 -24.38 -31.10 -20.02
C SER A 281 -25.50 -31.52 -20.98
N TYR A 282 -25.70 -32.83 -21.07
CA TYR A 282 -26.52 -33.52 -22.05
C TYR A 282 -27.63 -34.31 -21.35
N LEU A 283 -28.87 -34.16 -21.78
CA LEU A 283 -29.94 -35.08 -21.39
C LEU A 283 -29.74 -36.39 -22.19
N PHE A 284 -29.67 -37.53 -21.50
CA PHE A 284 -29.52 -38.83 -22.15
C PHE A 284 -30.63 -39.82 -21.77
N ILE A 285 -30.85 -40.75 -22.68
CA ILE A 285 -31.62 -41.99 -22.45
C ILE A 285 -30.65 -43.17 -22.45
N LEU A 286 -30.79 -44.05 -21.45
CA LEU A 286 -30.12 -45.35 -21.35
C LEU A 286 -31.05 -46.46 -21.84
N THR A 287 -30.63 -47.25 -22.82
CA THR A 287 -31.40 -48.40 -23.34
C THR A 287 -30.56 -49.69 -23.37
N GLY A 288 -30.50 -50.40 -22.25
CA GLY A 288 -29.66 -51.61 -22.14
C GLY A 288 -30.08 -52.77 -23.06
N THR A 289 -29.15 -53.70 -23.29
CA THR A 289 -29.42 -54.98 -23.97
C THR A 289 -28.77 -56.13 -23.20
N GLU A 290 -29.58 -57.11 -22.78
CA GLU A 290 -29.08 -58.32 -22.13
C GLU A 290 -28.81 -59.38 -23.20
N ALA A 291 -27.54 -59.80 -23.36
CA ALA A 291 -27.13 -60.84 -24.31
C ALA A 291 -27.64 -60.66 -25.76
N GLY A 292 -27.89 -59.43 -26.20
CA GLY A 292 -28.44 -59.09 -27.52
C GLY A 292 -29.97 -58.92 -27.58
N VAL A 293 -30.68 -58.98 -26.45
CA VAL A 293 -32.12 -58.74 -26.32
C VAL A 293 -32.38 -57.34 -25.73
N PRO A 294 -33.25 -56.49 -26.33
CA PRO A 294 -33.61 -55.20 -25.75
C PRO A 294 -34.27 -55.31 -24.37
N ILE A 295 -33.81 -54.50 -23.40
CA ILE A 295 -34.42 -54.38 -22.08
C ILE A 295 -35.50 -53.29 -22.16
N ASN A 296 -36.71 -53.59 -21.68
CA ASN A 296 -37.93 -52.83 -22.06
C ASN A 296 -38.17 -51.52 -21.28
N GLU A 297 -37.31 -51.14 -20.34
CA GLU A 297 -37.46 -49.89 -19.56
C GLU A 297 -36.19 -49.03 -19.67
N ALA A 298 -36.33 -47.88 -20.33
CA ALA A 298 -35.25 -46.94 -20.53
C ALA A 298 -35.03 -46.04 -19.31
N GLY A 299 -33.77 -45.86 -18.89
CA GLY A 299 -33.39 -44.87 -17.89
C GLY A 299 -33.18 -43.48 -18.51
N SER A 300 -33.28 -42.40 -17.74
CA SER A 300 -32.92 -41.05 -18.21
C SER A 300 -32.26 -40.21 -17.13
N GLY A 301 -31.24 -39.45 -17.52
CA GLY A 301 -30.41 -38.67 -16.61
C GLY A 301 -29.63 -37.57 -17.32
N VAL A 302 -28.79 -36.86 -16.55
CA VAL A 302 -27.89 -35.80 -17.07
C VAL A 302 -26.45 -36.30 -17.11
N LEU A 303 -25.84 -36.23 -18.29
CA LEU A 303 -24.42 -36.48 -18.51
C LEU A 303 -23.69 -35.14 -18.53
N THR A 304 -22.69 -34.95 -17.68
CA THR A 304 -21.77 -33.81 -17.78
C THR A 304 -20.40 -34.31 -18.19
N LEU A 305 -19.83 -33.71 -19.25
CA LEU A 305 -18.43 -33.91 -19.62
C LEU A 305 -17.59 -32.82 -18.94
N LEU A 306 -16.49 -33.24 -18.30
CA LEU A 306 -15.56 -32.37 -17.60
C LEU A 306 -14.14 -32.61 -18.15
N ASP A 307 -13.38 -31.53 -18.33
CA ASP A 307 -11.99 -31.62 -18.79
C ASP A 307 -11.07 -32.07 -17.65
N ASP A 308 -9.86 -32.52 -18.00
CA ASP A 308 -8.96 -33.10 -17.01
C ASP A 308 -8.43 -32.03 -16.04
N GLY A 309 -8.42 -32.39 -14.75
CA GLY A 309 -8.17 -31.44 -13.67
C GLY A 309 -9.34 -30.54 -13.28
N LEU A 310 -10.54 -30.63 -13.88
CA LEU A 310 -11.71 -29.84 -13.42
C LEU A 310 -12.40 -30.45 -12.19
N CYS A 311 -11.68 -30.48 -11.06
CA CYS A 311 -12.26 -30.74 -9.75
C CYS A 311 -12.95 -29.48 -9.18
N ILE A 312 -14.29 -29.47 -9.22
CA ILE A 312 -15.12 -28.42 -8.63
C ILE A 312 -15.42 -28.76 -7.16
N LYS A 313 -14.87 -27.97 -6.22
CA LYS A 313 -14.84 -28.27 -4.77
C LYS A 313 -16.21 -28.36 -4.06
N ASN A 314 -17.32 -28.04 -4.72
CA ASN A 314 -18.65 -28.02 -4.11
C ASN A 314 -19.38 -29.38 -4.08
N GLU A 315 -18.89 -30.44 -4.74
CA GLU A 315 -19.55 -31.77 -4.76
C GLU A 315 -18.61 -32.99 -4.60
N ILE A 316 -17.34 -32.79 -4.18
CA ILE A 316 -16.37 -33.90 -3.96
C ILE A 316 -15.85 -33.84 -2.52
N ILE A 317 -15.73 -35.02 -1.87
CA ILE A 317 -15.53 -35.13 -0.42
C ILE A 317 -14.04 -35.25 -0.01
N ASN A 318 -13.11 -35.58 -0.92
CA ASN A 318 -11.66 -35.61 -0.65
C ASN A 318 -10.84 -34.98 -1.79
N GLU A 319 -9.67 -34.43 -1.48
CA GLU A 319 -8.74 -33.84 -2.47
C GLU A 319 -7.90 -34.89 -3.22
N ASP A 320 -7.98 -36.17 -2.84
CA ASP A 320 -7.19 -37.24 -3.43
C ASP A 320 -7.72 -37.77 -4.78
N ASP A 321 -9.00 -37.58 -5.11
CA ASP A 321 -9.60 -38.09 -6.35
C ASP A 321 -9.28 -37.23 -7.61
N CYS A 322 -8.58 -36.11 -7.43
CA CYS A 322 -8.37 -35.07 -8.44
C CYS A 322 -7.02 -35.22 -9.20
N ARG A 323 -6.85 -36.31 -9.95
CA ARG A 323 -5.55 -36.68 -10.57
C ARG A 323 -5.67 -37.00 -12.06
N ASP A 324 -4.67 -36.64 -12.85
CA ASP A 324 -4.44 -37.22 -14.17
C ASP A 324 -3.66 -38.56 -14.08
N ARG A 325 -3.23 -39.13 -15.22
CA ARG A 325 -2.49 -40.40 -15.27
C ARG A 325 -1.03 -40.29 -14.80
N ASN A 326 -0.44 -39.10 -14.85
CA ASN A 326 0.91 -38.80 -14.37
C ASN A 326 0.91 -38.41 -12.88
N GLY A 327 -0.29 -38.17 -12.32
CA GLY A 327 -0.49 -37.72 -10.94
C GLY A 327 -0.31 -36.22 -10.77
N LYS A 328 -0.20 -35.44 -11.85
CA LYS A 328 -0.38 -33.98 -11.78
C LYS A 328 -1.89 -33.69 -11.70
N GLY A 329 -2.23 -32.44 -11.41
CA GLY A 329 -3.61 -31.99 -11.32
C GLY A 329 -3.71 -30.50 -11.01
N MET A 330 -4.77 -29.87 -11.49
CA MET A 330 -5.13 -28.50 -11.15
C MET A 330 -6.41 -28.52 -10.31
N VAL A 331 -6.60 -27.54 -9.44
CA VAL A 331 -7.82 -27.37 -8.66
C VAL A 331 -8.28 -25.93 -8.76
N PHE A 332 -9.56 -25.75 -9.07
CA PHE A 332 -10.23 -24.46 -9.08
C PHE A 332 -11.16 -24.34 -7.88
N THR A 333 -11.07 -23.22 -7.15
CA THR A 333 -12.14 -22.79 -6.24
C THR A 333 -12.94 -21.67 -6.90
N TYR A 334 -14.19 -21.48 -6.47
CA TYR A 334 -15.12 -20.55 -7.08
C TYR A 334 -15.77 -19.65 -6.02
N HIS A 335 -15.97 -18.39 -6.37
CA HIS A 335 -16.75 -17.43 -5.59
C HIS A 335 -18.24 -17.81 -5.62
N PRO A 336 -19.07 -17.32 -4.67
CA PRO A 336 -20.52 -17.60 -4.66
C PRO A 336 -21.24 -17.21 -5.96
N GLY A 337 -20.71 -16.24 -6.72
CA GLY A 337 -21.19 -15.84 -8.04
C GLY A 337 -20.73 -16.73 -9.22
N GLY A 338 -20.04 -17.84 -8.97
CA GLY A 338 -19.61 -18.79 -10.00
C GLY A 338 -18.34 -18.43 -10.78
N GLN A 339 -17.72 -17.28 -10.52
CA GLN A 339 -16.39 -16.95 -11.04
C GLN A 339 -15.28 -17.69 -10.28
N VAL A 340 -14.13 -17.91 -10.93
CA VAL A 340 -12.96 -18.54 -10.28
C VAL A 340 -12.45 -17.64 -9.14
N ALA A 341 -12.20 -18.25 -7.99
CA ALA A 341 -11.61 -17.62 -6.80
C ALA A 341 -10.13 -17.99 -6.60
N SER A 342 -9.73 -19.20 -7.00
CA SER A 342 -8.31 -19.58 -7.07
C SER A 342 -8.06 -20.69 -8.09
N ARG A 343 -6.81 -20.76 -8.57
CA ARG A 343 -6.23 -21.79 -9.43
C ARG A 343 -4.95 -22.29 -8.75
N LYS A 344 -4.86 -23.59 -8.47
CA LYS A 344 -3.72 -24.21 -7.76
C LYS A 344 -3.30 -25.50 -8.45
N PHE A 345 -1.99 -25.72 -8.58
CA PHE A 345 -1.43 -26.97 -9.07
C PHE A 345 -1.10 -27.93 -7.92
N TYR A 346 -1.26 -29.22 -8.18
CA TYR A 346 -0.98 -30.33 -7.30
C TYR A 346 -0.19 -31.41 -8.07
N THR A 347 0.65 -32.16 -7.35
CA THR A 347 1.40 -33.29 -7.88
C THR A 347 1.39 -34.44 -6.87
N ALA A 348 1.25 -35.66 -7.35
CA ALA A 348 1.33 -36.87 -6.55
C ALA A 348 2.78 -37.16 -6.13
N LYS A 349 3.02 -37.38 -4.83
CA LYS A 349 4.28 -37.91 -4.31
C LYS A 349 4.07 -39.30 -3.72
N SER A 350 4.97 -40.22 -4.04
CA SER A 350 4.89 -41.62 -3.63
C SER A 350 5.24 -41.78 -2.15
N LEU A 351 4.39 -42.45 -1.38
CA LEU A 351 4.56 -42.64 0.06
C LEU A 351 5.43 -43.88 0.35
N ALA A 352 6.23 -43.81 1.42
CA ALA A 352 7.14 -44.89 1.81
C ALA A 352 6.44 -46.24 2.13
N GLY A 353 5.16 -46.21 2.51
CA GLY A 353 4.32 -47.39 2.73
C GLY A 353 3.64 -47.94 1.46
N GLY A 354 3.84 -47.31 0.30
CA GLY A 354 3.04 -47.51 -0.91
C GLY A 354 1.80 -46.61 -0.94
N GLY A 355 1.32 -46.31 -2.15
CA GLY A 355 0.30 -45.28 -2.39
C GLY A 355 0.92 -43.91 -2.66
N PHE A 356 0.08 -42.90 -2.89
CA PHE A 356 0.50 -41.56 -3.29
C PHE A 356 -0.34 -40.50 -2.58
N GLN A 357 0.32 -39.46 -2.07
CA GLN A 357 -0.30 -38.27 -1.50
C GLN A 357 -0.36 -37.15 -2.55
N SER A 358 -1.50 -36.45 -2.63
CA SER A 358 -1.61 -35.20 -3.39
C SER A 358 -0.98 -34.04 -2.61
N VAL A 359 -0.08 -33.26 -3.23
CA VAL A 359 0.53 -32.07 -2.62
C VAL A 359 0.54 -30.89 -3.59
N ALA A 360 0.16 -29.72 -3.10
CA ALA A 360 0.21 -28.46 -3.85
C ALA A 360 1.67 -28.07 -4.17
N THR A 361 1.89 -27.54 -5.37
CA THR A 361 3.20 -27.19 -5.93
C THR A 361 3.08 -26.03 -6.91
N GLY A 362 4.20 -25.48 -7.37
CA GLY A 362 4.22 -24.40 -8.38
C GLY A 362 3.58 -23.12 -7.85
N VAL A 363 2.75 -22.46 -8.65
CA VAL A 363 2.15 -21.16 -8.29
C VAL A 363 0.63 -21.28 -8.11
N GLU A 364 0.14 -20.94 -6.91
CA GLU A 364 -1.28 -20.66 -6.67
C GLU A 364 -1.59 -19.22 -7.08
N LEU A 365 -2.60 -19.06 -7.93
CA LEU A 365 -3.21 -17.77 -8.24
C LEU A 365 -4.55 -17.66 -7.50
N ARG A 366 -4.81 -16.50 -6.89
CA ARG A 366 -6.11 -16.11 -6.33
C ARG A 366 -6.68 -14.93 -7.12
N TYR A 367 -8.00 -14.83 -7.16
CA TYR A 367 -8.71 -13.86 -7.99
C TYR A 367 -9.82 -13.14 -7.22
N TYR A 368 -10.09 -11.89 -7.60
CA TYR A 368 -11.26 -11.11 -7.19
C TYR A 368 -12.56 -11.62 -7.85
N GLU A 369 -13.73 -11.15 -7.37
CA GLU A 369 -15.02 -11.38 -8.04
C GLU A 369 -15.15 -10.65 -9.40
N THR A 370 -14.10 -9.95 -9.84
CA THR A 370 -13.94 -9.39 -11.20
C THR A 370 -13.04 -10.24 -12.11
N GLY A 371 -12.53 -11.38 -11.64
CA GLY A 371 -11.65 -12.28 -12.40
C GLY A 371 -10.19 -11.82 -12.53
N LYS A 372 -9.83 -10.65 -11.98
CA LYS A 372 -8.44 -10.19 -11.87
C LYS A 372 -7.70 -10.92 -10.75
N ILE A 373 -6.39 -11.09 -10.92
CA ILE A 373 -5.51 -11.68 -9.88
C ILE A 373 -5.48 -10.78 -8.64
N SER A 374 -5.69 -11.37 -7.48
CA SER A 374 -5.57 -10.75 -6.16
C SER A 374 -4.34 -11.22 -5.38
N THR A 375 -3.84 -12.42 -5.66
CA THR A 375 -2.62 -12.96 -5.03
C THR A 375 -1.90 -13.97 -5.93
N VAL A 376 -0.57 -13.96 -5.89
CA VAL A 376 0.36 -14.93 -6.48
C VAL A 376 1.16 -15.55 -5.34
N ILE A 377 1.09 -16.86 -5.18
CA ILE A 377 1.68 -17.57 -4.02
C ILE A 377 2.53 -18.75 -4.53
N PRO A 378 3.86 -18.73 -4.36
CA PRO A 378 4.72 -19.87 -4.68
C PRO A 378 4.60 -20.97 -3.61
N HIS A 379 4.43 -22.22 -4.05
CA HIS A 379 4.32 -23.42 -3.21
C HIS A 379 5.56 -24.31 -3.36
N VAL A 380 6.08 -24.78 -2.22
CA VAL A 380 7.13 -25.79 -2.13
C VAL A 380 6.62 -27.03 -1.40
N VAL A 381 7.10 -28.20 -1.80
CA VAL A 381 6.85 -29.47 -1.10
C VAL A 381 8.06 -29.83 -0.25
N LYS A 382 7.85 -30.12 1.04
CA LYS A 382 8.84 -30.73 1.93
C LYS A 382 8.38 -32.14 2.33
N MET A 383 9.33 -33.01 2.67
CA MET A 383 9.07 -34.40 3.09
C MET A 383 9.22 -34.52 4.61
N LEU A 384 8.23 -35.15 5.26
CA LEU A 384 8.14 -35.35 6.70
C LEU A 384 8.88 -36.62 7.16
N ALA A 385 9.20 -36.70 8.45
CA ALA A 385 10.01 -37.77 9.02
C ALA A 385 9.35 -39.17 8.98
N ASP A 386 8.04 -39.24 8.75
CA ASP A 386 7.27 -40.48 8.56
C ASP A 386 7.18 -40.94 7.08
N GLY A 387 7.72 -40.15 6.14
CA GLY A 387 7.65 -40.41 4.71
C GLY A 387 6.38 -39.88 4.03
N SER A 388 5.59 -39.05 4.72
CA SER A 388 4.56 -38.20 4.10
C SER A 388 5.13 -36.84 3.66
N TYR A 389 4.29 -35.97 3.10
CA TYR A 389 4.70 -34.69 2.51
C TYR A 389 3.84 -33.53 3.01
N GLN A 390 4.39 -32.31 2.95
CA GLN A 390 3.73 -31.07 3.35
C GLN A 390 3.96 -29.99 2.29
N SER A 391 2.89 -29.32 1.84
CA SER A 391 2.98 -28.13 0.99
C SER A 391 3.01 -26.86 1.84
N LEU A 392 3.95 -25.97 1.52
CA LEU A 392 4.21 -24.71 2.23
C LEU A 392 4.46 -23.58 1.23
N PHE A 393 4.44 -22.33 1.69
CA PHE A 393 4.82 -21.19 0.87
C PHE A 393 6.31 -20.90 1.03
N GLU A 394 7.04 -20.71 -0.07
CA GLU A 394 8.46 -20.35 -0.07
C GLU A 394 8.80 -19.52 -1.30
N GLY A 395 9.53 -18.42 -1.12
CA GLY A 395 9.67 -17.36 -2.12
C GLY A 395 8.76 -16.17 -1.81
N VAL A 396 8.58 -15.27 -2.78
CA VAL A 396 7.82 -14.02 -2.58
C VAL A 396 6.34 -14.21 -2.92
N GLU A 397 5.47 -14.15 -1.91
CA GLU A 397 4.04 -13.93 -2.12
C GLU A 397 3.82 -12.50 -2.60
N LYS A 398 2.98 -12.31 -3.62
CA LYS A 398 2.58 -10.98 -4.12
C LYS A 398 1.07 -10.81 -4.07
N SER A 399 0.56 -9.79 -3.39
CA SER A 399 -0.84 -9.36 -3.51
C SER A 399 -0.96 -8.16 -4.43
N PHE A 400 -2.14 -8.00 -5.02
CA PHE A 400 -2.47 -6.94 -5.97
C PHE A 400 -3.78 -6.27 -5.57
N TYR A 401 -3.91 -4.99 -5.89
CA TYR A 401 -5.17 -4.25 -5.85
C TYR A 401 -6.09 -4.67 -7.01
N GLU A 402 -7.40 -4.39 -6.91
CA GLU A 402 -8.38 -4.77 -7.95
C GLU A 402 -8.27 -3.94 -9.25
N ASP A 403 -7.47 -2.88 -9.29
CA ASP A 403 -7.06 -2.26 -10.55
C ASP A 403 -6.02 -3.11 -11.32
N GLY A 404 -5.19 -3.87 -10.60
CA GLY A 404 -4.06 -4.67 -11.09
C GLY A 404 -2.69 -4.20 -10.57
N THR A 405 -2.65 -3.11 -9.79
CA THR A 405 -1.42 -2.56 -9.21
C THR A 405 -0.91 -3.44 -8.07
N LEU A 406 0.42 -3.59 -7.95
CA LEU A 406 1.04 -4.35 -6.86
C LEU A 406 0.69 -3.72 -5.50
N ASN A 407 0.30 -4.54 -4.53
CA ASN A 407 -0.12 -4.11 -3.19
C ASN A 407 0.92 -4.49 -2.11
N ARG A 408 1.50 -5.70 -2.18
CA ARG A 408 2.45 -6.20 -1.18
C ARG A 408 3.37 -7.27 -1.77
N GLU A 409 4.60 -7.32 -1.29
CA GLU A 409 5.57 -8.40 -1.53
C GLU A 409 6.05 -8.95 -0.18
N SER A 410 5.72 -10.20 0.14
CA SER A 410 6.09 -10.86 1.41
C SER A 410 7.05 -12.03 1.15
N PRO A 411 8.33 -11.95 1.57
CA PRO A 411 9.31 -13.02 1.36
C PRO A 411 9.13 -14.14 2.41
N TYR A 412 8.53 -15.26 2.00
CA TYR A 412 8.38 -16.46 2.83
C TYR A 412 9.58 -17.40 2.71
N VAL A 413 10.02 -17.93 3.85
CA VAL A 413 11.00 -19.03 3.97
C VAL A 413 10.41 -20.17 4.78
N VAL A 414 10.85 -21.40 4.51
CA VAL A 414 10.39 -22.57 5.27
C VAL A 414 11.37 -22.96 6.38
N ARG A 415 10.86 -23.02 7.61
CA ARG A 415 11.58 -23.49 8.80
C ARG A 415 11.03 -24.83 9.28
N MET A 416 11.88 -25.75 9.73
CA MET A 416 11.46 -27.00 10.37
C MET A 416 11.23 -26.76 11.87
N ILE A 417 10.11 -27.24 12.41
CA ILE A 417 9.73 -27.09 13.82
C ILE A 417 9.96 -28.38 14.61
N ALA A 418 9.79 -28.32 15.94
CA ALA A 418 10.27 -29.33 16.88
C ALA A 418 9.61 -30.72 16.78
N ASP A 419 8.45 -30.85 16.12
CA ASP A 419 7.79 -32.14 15.87
C ASP A 419 8.26 -32.84 14.57
N GLY A 420 9.13 -32.19 13.79
CA GLY A 420 9.63 -32.68 12.51
C GLY A 420 8.79 -32.25 11.29
N SER A 421 7.74 -31.45 11.50
CA SER A 421 7.03 -30.75 10.43
C SER A 421 7.66 -29.39 10.11
N TYR A 422 7.08 -28.68 9.15
CA TYR A 422 7.58 -27.41 8.67
C TYR A 422 6.54 -26.29 8.80
N GLN A 423 7.04 -25.05 8.78
CA GLN A 423 6.25 -23.83 8.84
C GLN A 423 6.80 -22.81 7.84
N ALA A 424 5.91 -22.18 7.07
CA ALA A 424 6.24 -21.01 6.26
C ALA A 424 6.16 -19.75 7.13
N VAL A 425 7.20 -18.92 7.11
CA VAL A 425 7.30 -17.66 7.86
C VAL A 425 7.96 -16.59 7.02
N ILE A 426 7.55 -15.33 7.19
CA ILE A 426 8.18 -14.18 6.51
C ILE A 426 9.55 -13.91 7.14
N GLU A 427 10.58 -13.81 6.30
CA GLU A 427 11.95 -13.47 6.69
C GLU A 427 12.65 -12.70 5.55
N GLY A 428 13.22 -11.53 5.86
CA GLY A 428 13.69 -10.57 4.87
C GLY A 428 12.87 -9.27 4.89
N VAL A 429 12.91 -8.51 3.79
CA VAL A 429 12.18 -7.23 3.68
C VAL A 429 10.82 -7.47 3.02
N GLU A 430 9.75 -7.32 3.80
CA GLU A 430 8.40 -7.13 3.25
C GLU A 430 8.26 -5.71 2.70
N LYS A 431 7.53 -5.57 1.59
CA LYS A 431 7.18 -4.29 0.99
C LYS A 431 5.68 -4.15 0.86
N GLN A 432 5.16 -2.96 1.10
CA GLN A 432 3.76 -2.59 0.85
C GLN A 432 3.73 -1.35 -0.04
N TYR A 433 2.69 -1.23 -0.86
CA TYR A 433 2.56 -0.22 -1.91
C TYR A 433 1.21 0.49 -1.82
N TYR A 434 1.15 1.74 -2.28
CA TYR A 434 -0.08 2.51 -2.46
C TYR A 434 -0.81 2.11 -3.77
N GLU A 435 -2.10 2.44 -3.89
CA GLU A 435 -2.90 2.24 -5.12
C GLU A 435 -2.34 2.99 -6.35
N ASN A 436 -1.50 4.01 -6.15
CA ASN A 436 -0.81 4.71 -7.24
C ASN A 436 0.49 4.02 -7.71
N GLY A 437 0.85 2.89 -7.11
CA GLY A 437 2.07 2.11 -7.39
C GLY A 437 3.35 2.61 -6.69
N SER A 438 3.30 3.70 -5.91
CA SER A 438 4.44 4.11 -5.08
C SER A 438 4.59 3.20 -3.85
N LEU A 439 5.81 3.12 -3.33
CA LEU A 439 6.10 2.37 -2.11
C LEU A 439 5.41 3.04 -0.91
N PHE A 440 4.81 2.24 -0.02
CA PHE A 440 4.15 2.68 1.23
C PHE A 440 5.06 2.41 2.44
N ASN A 441 5.58 1.19 2.57
CA ASN A 441 6.59 0.86 3.58
C ASN A 441 7.55 -0.26 3.14
N GLU A 442 8.68 -0.34 3.84
CA GLU A 442 9.56 -1.51 3.89
C GLU A 442 9.67 -1.96 5.36
N ILE A 443 9.43 -3.24 5.65
CA ILE A 443 9.52 -3.81 6.99
C ILE A 443 10.47 -5.01 6.98
N THR A 444 11.58 -4.92 7.73
CA THR A 444 12.45 -6.09 7.92
C THR A 444 11.86 -7.04 8.96
N TYR A 445 11.67 -8.30 8.57
CA TYR A 445 11.21 -9.40 9.41
C TYR A 445 12.29 -10.46 9.61
N VAL A 446 12.38 -10.99 10.83
CA VAL A 446 13.25 -12.12 11.19
C VAL A 446 12.38 -13.25 11.77
N ALA A 447 12.58 -14.49 11.29
CA ALA A 447 11.92 -15.65 11.87
C ALA A 447 12.55 -15.99 13.23
N LYS A 448 11.83 -15.75 14.32
CA LYS A 448 12.25 -16.12 15.68
C LYS A 448 11.49 -17.34 16.17
N GLN A 449 12.21 -18.25 16.82
CA GLN A 449 11.59 -19.43 17.43
C GLN A 449 10.98 -19.08 18.79
N LEU A 450 9.77 -19.56 19.04
CA LEU A 450 9.01 -19.42 20.27
C LEU A 450 9.29 -20.58 21.23
N ALA A 451 8.84 -20.46 22.47
CA ALA A 451 9.09 -21.45 23.53
C ALA A 451 8.39 -22.82 23.32
N ASP A 452 7.42 -22.89 22.41
CA ASP A 452 6.76 -24.13 21.96
C ASP A 452 7.47 -24.83 20.80
N GLY A 453 8.50 -24.20 20.22
CA GLY A 453 9.26 -24.69 19.07
C GLY A 453 8.78 -24.19 17.71
N ASN A 454 7.66 -23.46 17.64
CA ASN A 454 7.18 -22.81 16.42
C ASN A 454 8.00 -21.56 16.07
N TYR A 455 7.91 -21.09 14.83
CA TYR A 455 8.48 -19.80 14.40
C TYR A 455 7.41 -18.71 14.30
N ARG A 456 7.83 -17.46 14.47
CA ARG A 456 7.05 -16.26 14.22
C ARG A 456 7.91 -15.23 13.50
N SER A 457 7.32 -14.55 12.53
CA SER A 457 7.93 -13.38 11.87
C SER A 457 7.83 -12.19 12.81
N GLU A 458 8.97 -11.77 13.35
CA GLU A 458 9.06 -10.62 14.25
C GLU A 458 9.74 -9.46 13.53
N ALA A 459 9.20 -8.25 13.65
CA ALA A 459 9.79 -7.06 13.03
C ALA A 459 11.09 -6.69 13.74
N GLU A 460 12.21 -6.78 13.03
CA GLU A 460 13.57 -6.55 13.53
C GLU A 460 14.51 -6.19 12.38
N GLY A 461 15.27 -5.10 12.54
CA GLY A 461 16.04 -4.48 11.46
C GLY A 461 15.44 -3.14 11.03
N LEU A 462 15.65 -2.74 9.78
CA LEU A 462 15.25 -1.43 9.29
C LEU A 462 13.75 -1.40 8.95
N TYR A 463 13.10 -0.31 9.34
CA TYR A 463 11.76 0.06 8.89
C TYR A 463 11.82 1.40 8.16
N LYS A 464 11.09 1.48 7.04
CA LYS A 464 10.87 2.73 6.32
C LYS A 464 9.39 2.92 6.03
N PHE A 465 8.93 4.15 6.15
CA PHE A 465 7.62 4.60 5.68
C PHE A 465 7.83 5.72 4.66
N TYR A 466 6.96 5.77 3.65
CA TYR A 466 7.08 6.66 2.49
C TYR A 466 5.81 7.50 2.32
N HIS A 467 5.97 8.71 1.78
CA HIS A 467 4.86 9.56 1.35
C HIS A 467 4.30 9.06 0.00
N GLU A 468 3.05 9.39 -0.33
CA GLU A 468 2.39 9.01 -1.62
C GLU A 468 3.14 9.47 -2.88
N ASN A 469 4.03 10.46 -2.76
CA ASN A 469 4.88 10.94 -3.87
C ASN A 469 6.18 10.13 -4.04
N GLY A 470 6.38 9.07 -3.25
CA GLY A 470 7.57 8.22 -3.26
C GLY A 470 8.76 8.73 -2.44
N GLN A 471 8.68 9.90 -1.81
CA GLN A 471 9.73 10.35 -0.88
C GLN A 471 9.69 9.56 0.44
N LEU A 472 10.87 9.37 1.05
CA LEU A 472 10.98 8.83 2.40
C LEU A 472 10.26 9.75 3.40
N SER A 473 9.57 9.15 4.37
CA SER A 473 8.76 9.86 5.38
C SER A 473 9.25 9.58 6.80
N VAL A 474 9.57 8.31 7.10
CA VAL A 474 10.19 7.90 8.38
C VAL A 474 11.22 6.81 8.11
N GLU A 475 12.38 6.88 8.76
CA GLU A 475 13.35 5.78 8.88
C GLU A 475 13.61 5.49 10.36
N GLN A 476 13.53 4.22 10.77
CA GLN A 476 13.79 3.81 12.17
C GLN A 476 14.23 2.34 12.24
N VAL A 477 14.84 1.93 13.34
CA VAL A 477 15.24 0.52 13.57
C VAL A 477 14.32 -0.14 14.59
N TYR A 478 13.83 -1.32 14.26
CA TYR A 478 13.09 -2.20 15.16
C TYR A 478 13.99 -3.29 15.76
N VAL A 479 13.67 -3.70 16.99
CA VAL A 479 14.20 -4.91 17.63
C VAL A 479 13.07 -5.68 18.32
N ALA A 480 13.09 -7.00 18.24
CA ALA A 480 12.08 -7.89 18.81
C ALA A 480 12.63 -8.63 20.05
N LYS A 481 12.12 -8.29 21.23
CA LYS A 481 12.56 -8.85 22.53
C LYS A 481 11.59 -9.92 23.01
N LEU A 482 12.12 -11.09 23.36
CA LEU A 482 11.36 -12.15 24.03
C LEU A 482 10.93 -11.65 25.42
N ILE A 483 9.65 -11.77 25.74
CA ILE A 483 9.07 -11.41 27.04
C ILE A 483 8.57 -12.67 27.79
N PRO A 484 8.30 -12.62 29.12
CA PRO A 484 8.12 -13.84 29.93
C PRO A 484 6.88 -14.70 29.63
N ASP A 485 5.95 -14.26 28.79
CA ASP A 485 4.85 -15.10 28.28
C ASP A 485 5.24 -15.99 27.09
N GLY A 486 6.47 -15.83 26.57
CA GLY A 486 7.00 -16.58 25.44
C GLY A 486 6.83 -15.91 24.07
N THR A 487 6.17 -14.75 24.00
CA THR A 487 6.04 -13.94 22.78
C THR A 487 7.17 -12.92 22.65
N HIS A 488 7.28 -12.26 21.48
CA HIS A 488 8.18 -11.10 21.33
C HIS A 488 7.40 -9.78 21.27
N GLN A 489 8.00 -8.76 21.91
CA GLN A 489 7.62 -7.37 21.82
C GLN A 489 8.57 -6.63 20.87
N THR A 490 8.02 -5.99 19.82
CA THR A 490 8.77 -5.07 18.95
C THR A 490 8.96 -3.71 19.61
N LEU A 491 10.16 -3.16 19.50
CA LEU A 491 10.60 -1.89 20.07
C LEU A 491 11.30 -1.05 19.00
N ILE A 492 11.09 0.27 19.02
CA ILE A 492 11.96 1.22 18.31
C ILE A 492 13.24 1.45 19.13
N VAL A 493 14.39 1.40 18.48
CA VAL A 493 15.72 1.66 19.07
C VAL A 493 16.62 2.40 18.09
N GLY A 494 17.64 3.09 18.59
CA GLY A 494 18.56 3.87 17.77
C GLY A 494 17.96 5.20 17.30
N ILE A 495 18.52 5.78 16.23
CA ILE A 495 18.03 7.03 15.68
C ILE A 495 16.79 6.75 14.81
N ARG A 496 15.70 7.44 15.12
CA ARG A 496 14.51 7.58 14.27
C ARG A 496 14.58 8.93 13.57
N LYS A 497 14.39 8.94 12.25
CA LYS A 497 14.38 10.12 11.39
C LYS A 497 12.99 10.32 10.81
N GLU A 498 12.49 11.55 10.81
CA GLU A 498 11.29 11.96 10.07
C GLU A 498 11.67 12.95 8.97
N TYR A 499 10.91 12.95 7.88
CA TYR A 499 11.20 13.70 6.66
C TYR A 499 9.97 14.45 6.12
N TYR A 500 10.17 15.66 5.63
CA TYR A 500 9.17 16.44 4.92
C TYR A 500 8.74 15.75 3.60
N PRO A 501 7.55 16.06 3.05
CA PRO A 501 7.13 15.57 1.73
C PRO A 501 8.06 15.99 0.58
N SER A 502 8.95 16.96 0.77
CA SER A 502 10.02 17.31 -0.17
C SER A 502 11.11 16.22 -0.27
N GLY A 503 11.30 15.43 0.79
CA GLY A 503 12.43 14.52 1.02
C GLY A 503 13.47 15.08 2.00
N ASP A 504 13.34 16.34 2.45
CA ASP A 504 14.27 16.97 3.39
C ASP A 504 14.03 16.48 4.83
N LEU A 505 15.10 16.43 5.63
CA LEU A 505 15.06 15.97 7.02
C LEU A 505 14.22 16.94 7.88
N PHE A 506 13.29 16.41 8.68
CA PHE A 506 12.48 17.19 9.62
C PHE A 506 12.97 17.06 11.06
N THR A 507 13.22 15.84 11.57
CA THR A 507 13.77 15.65 12.93
C THR A 507 14.53 14.35 13.09
N GLU A 508 15.55 14.35 13.95
CA GLU A 508 16.22 13.14 14.45
C GLU A 508 15.92 12.97 15.95
N ILE A 509 15.50 11.76 16.33
CA ILE A 509 15.08 11.40 17.68
C ILE A 509 15.77 10.09 18.07
N THR A 510 16.57 10.11 19.14
CA THR A 510 17.23 8.88 19.65
C THR A 510 16.31 8.12 20.60
N TYR A 511 16.02 6.86 20.26
CA TYR A 511 15.27 5.92 21.08
C TYR A 511 16.17 4.86 21.72
N VAL A 512 15.87 4.53 22.97
CA VAL A 512 16.50 3.46 23.74
C VAL A 512 15.44 2.52 24.31
N GLU A 513 15.81 1.26 24.49
CA GLU A 513 15.04 0.29 25.25
C GLU A 513 15.35 0.38 26.75
N LYS A 514 14.34 0.25 27.61
CA LYS A 514 14.51 -0.07 29.04
C LYS A 514 13.65 -1.28 29.41
N ALA A 515 14.17 -2.16 30.25
CA ALA A 515 13.48 -3.37 30.73
C ALA A 515 12.71 -3.10 32.02
N LEU A 516 11.45 -3.52 32.07
CA LEU A 516 10.55 -3.38 33.21
C LEU A 516 10.70 -4.55 34.20
N ALA A 517 10.28 -4.35 35.45
CA ALA A 517 10.38 -5.36 36.51
C ALA A 517 9.54 -6.63 36.28
N ASN A 518 8.54 -6.57 35.39
CA ASN A 518 7.75 -7.72 34.91
C ASN A 518 8.39 -8.45 33.71
N GLY A 519 9.55 -8.01 33.23
CA GLY A 519 10.26 -8.57 32.07
C GLY A 519 9.77 -8.09 30.70
N THR A 520 8.81 -7.18 30.61
CA THR A 520 8.48 -6.49 29.33
C THR A 520 9.38 -5.26 29.15
N PHE A 521 9.25 -4.54 28.04
CA PHE A 521 10.15 -3.44 27.68
C PHE A 521 9.38 -2.17 27.29
N GLN A 522 10.08 -1.03 27.27
CA GLN A 522 9.59 0.24 26.74
C GLN A 522 10.63 0.86 25.80
N SER A 523 10.19 1.39 24.65
CA SER A 523 10.95 2.33 23.83
C SER A 523 10.75 3.75 24.36
N LEU A 524 11.84 4.44 24.61
CA LEU A 524 11.87 5.75 25.27
C LEU A 524 12.87 6.66 24.55
N ILE A 525 12.57 7.96 24.47
CA ILE A 525 13.50 8.97 23.95
C ILE A 525 14.55 9.29 25.02
N GLU A 526 15.83 9.33 24.64
CA GLU A 526 16.97 9.67 25.51
C GLU A 526 18.06 10.37 24.69
N GLY A 527 18.57 11.50 25.19
CA GLY A 527 19.55 12.34 24.47
C GLY A 527 18.91 13.57 23.83
N VAL A 528 19.63 14.20 22.90
CA VAL A 528 19.14 15.39 22.19
C VAL A 528 18.28 14.96 21.01
N GLN A 529 17.09 15.55 20.91
CA GLN A 529 16.31 15.61 19.67
C GLN A 529 16.74 16.86 18.89
N GLU A 530 16.95 16.71 17.58
CA GLU A 530 17.21 17.83 16.67
C GLU A 530 16.04 17.98 15.70
N SER A 531 15.58 19.21 15.47
CA SER A 531 14.54 19.51 14.48
C SER A 531 15.05 20.52 13.47
N TYR A 532 14.63 20.37 12.22
CA TYR A 532 15.12 21.10 11.06
C TYR A 532 13.96 21.76 10.31
N THR A 533 14.30 22.77 9.51
CA THR A 533 13.41 23.38 8.54
C THR A 533 13.48 22.65 7.20
N GLU A 534 12.48 22.81 6.33
CA GLU A 534 12.44 22.23 4.98
C GLU A 534 13.60 22.72 4.09
N SER A 535 14.29 23.82 4.43
CA SER A 535 15.53 24.26 3.77
C SER A 535 16.81 23.64 4.35
N GLY A 536 16.70 22.68 5.27
CA GLY A 536 17.82 22.00 5.92
C GLY A 536 18.50 22.78 7.05
N ALA A 537 18.08 24.03 7.35
CA ALA A 537 18.60 24.77 8.49
C ALA A 537 18.03 24.22 9.80
N LEU A 538 18.89 24.05 10.82
CA LEU A 538 18.50 23.60 12.16
C LEU A 538 17.51 24.60 12.76
N LEU A 539 16.35 24.10 13.20
CA LEU A 539 15.27 24.89 13.80
C LEU A 539 15.39 24.91 15.32
N ASN A 540 15.60 23.74 15.92
CA ASN A 540 15.72 23.58 17.37
C ASN A 540 16.53 22.34 17.80
N THR A 541 16.99 22.36 19.05
CA THR A 541 17.45 21.18 19.79
C THR A 541 16.73 21.07 21.13
N LEU A 542 16.40 19.85 21.56
CA LEU A 542 15.59 19.58 22.75
C LEU A 542 16.18 18.40 23.55
N SER A 543 16.53 18.67 24.81
CA SER A 543 17.21 17.69 25.69
C SER A 543 16.22 16.75 26.40
N HIS A 544 16.24 15.45 26.07
CA HIS A 544 15.41 14.42 26.71
C HIS A 544 16.22 13.51 27.65
N VAL A 545 15.67 13.23 28.84
CA VAL A 545 16.20 12.26 29.81
C VAL A 545 15.12 11.27 30.23
N ILE A 546 15.52 10.09 30.71
CA ILE A 546 14.59 9.08 31.24
C ILE A 546 14.55 9.13 32.77
N LYS A 547 13.34 9.17 33.32
CA LYS A 547 13.06 9.02 34.76
C LYS A 547 12.40 7.68 35.03
N THR A 548 12.69 7.08 36.18
CA THR A 548 11.96 5.93 36.72
C THR A 548 10.77 6.41 37.54
N LEU A 549 9.60 5.81 37.32
CA LEU A 549 8.36 6.08 38.05
C LEU A 549 8.23 5.17 39.29
N ALA A 550 7.31 5.51 40.19
CA ALA A 550 7.15 4.81 41.47
C ALA A 550 6.66 3.35 41.36
N ASP A 551 6.08 2.96 40.22
CA ASP A 551 5.68 1.59 39.89
C ASP A 551 6.81 0.76 39.25
N GLY A 552 7.99 1.36 39.03
CA GLY A 552 9.12 0.74 38.34
C GLY A 552 9.07 0.84 36.81
N SER A 553 8.11 1.57 36.25
CA SER A 553 8.11 1.94 34.83
C SER A 553 8.97 3.18 34.54
N PHE A 554 9.07 3.58 33.28
CA PHE A 554 9.91 4.70 32.85
C PHE A 554 9.12 5.73 32.05
N GLN A 555 9.61 6.97 32.09
CA GLN A 555 9.08 8.11 31.33
C GLN A 555 10.23 8.94 30.74
N SER A 556 10.18 9.22 29.44
CA SER A 556 10.99 10.27 28.81
C SER A 556 10.42 11.64 29.14
N VAL A 557 11.30 12.58 29.51
CA VAL A 557 10.96 13.95 29.85
C VAL A 557 12.01 14.91 29.31
N VAL A 558 11.60 16.13 28.99
CA VAL A 558 12.53 17.22 28.70
C VAL A 558 13.16 17.70 30.01
N GLU A 559 14.49 17.74 30.04
CA GLU A 559 15.30 18.28 31.13
C GLU A 559 16.68 18.70 30.59
N GLY A 560 17.13 19.91 30.95
CA GLY A 560 18.17 20.62 30.20
C GLY A 560 17.55 21.64 29.23
N ASP A 561 18.36 22.20 28.33
CA ASP A 561 17.91 23.31 27.50
C ASP A 561 17.10 22.85 26.27
N LEU A 562 16.06 23.63 25.96
CA LEU A 562 15.53 23.82 24.60
C LEU A 562 16.29 25.00 23.98
N VAL A 563 16.83 24.82 22.77
CA VAL A 563 17.46 25.91 22.01
C VAL A 563 16.74 26.08 20.69
N HIS A 564 16.34 27.31 20.35
CA HIS A 564 15.88 27.67 19.01
C HIS A 564 16.96 28.46 18.26
N TYR A 565 16.96 28.36 16.93
CA TYR A 565 17.93 29.02 16.05
C TYR A 565 17.23 29.94 15.02
N PHE A 566 18.01 30.85 14.45
CA PHE A 566 17.69 31.54 13.19
C PHE A 566 18.18 30.73 11.98
N ALA A 567 17.76 31.12 10.78
CA ALA A 567 18.08 30.39 9.55
C ALA A 567 19.58 30.41 9.17
N ASP A 568 20.38 31.30 9.76
CA ASP A 568 21.84 31.34 9.61
C ASP A 568 22.60 30.46 10.64
N GLY A 569 21.88 29.82 11.57
CA GLY A 569 22.43 29.01 12.64
C GLY A 569 22.80 29.77 13.92
N THR A 570 22.56 31.08 14.00
CA THR A 570 22.67 31.81 15.27
C THR A 570 21.56 31.39 16.25
N VAL A 571 21.85 31.43 17.55
CA VAL A 571 20.85 31.12 18.59
C VAL A 571 19.82 32.25 18.64
N ARG A 572 18.54 31.88 18.62
CA ARG A 572 17.38 32.77 18.82
C ARG A 572 16.90 32.76 20.26
N GLU A 573 16.94 31.61 20.91
CA GLU A 573 16.30 31.37 22.19
C GLU A 573 16.97 30.23 22.94
N VAL A 574 17.10 30.35 24.25
CA VAL A 574 17.47 29.28 25.17
C VAL A 574 16.45 29.26 26.30
N ALA A 575 15.76 28.13 26.49
CA ALA A 575 14.78 27.94 27.56
C ALA A 575 15.17 26.72 28.41
N PRO A 576 15.58 26.90 29.68
CA PRO A 576 15.99 25.80 30.55
C PRO A 576 14.77 25.03 31.08
N PHE A 577 14.69 23.73 30.79
CA PHE A 577 13.62 22.84 31.25
C PHE A 577 14.06 21.95 32.41
N VAL A 578 13.11 21.67 33.31
CA VAL A 578 13.24 20.75 34.45
C VAL A 578 12.05 19.80 34.55
N ALA A 579 12.28 18.55 34.96
CA ALA A 579 11.20 17.61 35.22
C ALA A 579 10.78 17.62 36.71
N LYS A 580 9.52 17.97 36.99
CA LYS A 580 8.93 18.01 38.34
C LYS A 580 8.01 16.80 38.55
N LEU A 581 8.12 16.14 39.70
CA LEU A 581 7.32 14.96 40.05
C LEU A 581 5.93 15.37 40.56
N LEU A 582 4.89 14.88 39.89
CA LEU A 582 3.47 15.09 40.21
C LEU A 582 2.98 14.17 41.34
N ALA A 583 1.83 14.52 41.92
CA ALA A 583 1.16 13.71 42.94
C ALA A 583 0.63 12.36 42.43
N ASP A 584 0.49 12.16 41.10
CA ASP A 584 0.15 10.86 40.50
C ASP A 584 1.38 9.96 40.25
N GLY A 585 2.59 10.44 40.58
CA GLY A 585 3.85 9.72 40.42
C GLY A 585 4.51 9.89 39.04
N ARG A 586 3.92 10.67 38.12
CA ARG A 586 4.52 11.00 36.82
C ARG A 586 5.33 12.29 36.87
N TYR A 587 6.15 12.55 35.86
CA TYR A 587 6.90 13.78 35.72
C TYR A 587 6.25 14.74 34.72
N GLN A 588 6.31 16.04 35.02
CA GLN A 588 5.93 17.16 34.14
C GLN A 588 7.19 17.96 33.79
N SER A 589 7.47 18.18 32.50
CA SER A 589 8.53 19.10 32.06
C SER A 589 8.03 20.53 32.04
N LEU A 590 8.82 21.46 32.59
CA LEU A 590 8.49 22.87 32.77
C LEU A 590 9.74 23.75 32.57
N VAL A 591 9.56 25.00 32.16
CA VAL A 591 10.64 26.00 32.15
C VAL A 591 10.94 26.46 33.59
N GLU A 592 12.22 26.44 33.99
CA GLU A 592 12.71 26.95 35.28
C GLU A 592 14.17 27.41 35.17
N GLY A 593 14.46 28.62 35.62
CA GLY A 593 15.72 29.32 35.33
C GLY A 593 15.48 30.54 34.45
N VAL A 594 16.53 31.09 33.83
CA VAL A 594 16.39 32.24 32.93
C VAL A 594 16.21 31.74 31.50
N GLN A 595 15.07 32.07 30.88
CA GLN A 595 14.89 31.96 29.44
C GLN A 595 15.48 33.21 28.78
N SER A 596 16.36 33.02 27.80
CA SER A 596 17.03 34.12 27.10
C SER A 596 16.67 34.14 25.63
N THR A 597 16.28 35.30 25.10
CA THR A 597 16.09 35.52 23.65
C THR A 597 17.18 36.43 23.09
N TYR A 598 17.45 36.26 21.80
CA TYR A 598 18.57 36.90 21.10
C TYR A 598 18.12 37.50 19.78
N PHE A 599 18.80 38.55 19.34
CA PHE A 599 18.68 39.08 17.99
C PHE A 599 19.45 38.19 16.98
N GLU A 600 19.11 38.27 15.70
CA GLU A 600 19.76 37.53 14.59
C GLU A 600 21.27 37.82 14.44
N ASN A 601 21.78 38.89 15.07
CA ASN A 601 23.22 39.17 15.17
C ASN A 601 23.90 38.50 16.38
N GLY A 602 23.22 37.57 17.07
CA GLY A 602 23.71 36.81 18.23
C GLY A 602 23.75 37.57 19.55
N ARG A 603 23.21 38.80 19.62
CA ARG A 603 23.21 39.64 20.83
C ARG A 603 22.01 39.38 21.71
N LEU A 604 22.16 39.60 23.02
CA LEU A 604 21.08 39.37 23.97
C LEU A 604 19.96 40.40 23.75
N GLN A 605 18.71 39.91 23.66
CA GLN A 605 17.52 40.73 23.50
C GLN A 605 16.70 40.78 24.78
N ARG A 606 16.53 39.66 25.47
CA ARG A 606 15.67 39.56 26.65
C ARG A 606 16.09 38.44 27.57
N GLU A 607 15.90 38.62 28.87
CA GLU A 607 15.99 37.58 29.89
C GLU A 607 14.68 37.54 30.69
N GLU A 608 14.08 36.36 30.80
CA GLU A 608 12.87 36.11 31.59
C GLU A 608 13.15 35.04 32.67
N PRO A 609 13.16 35.41 33.97
CA PRO A 609 13.36 34.45 35.05
C PRO A 609 12.07 33.69 35.35
N PHE A 610 12.07 32.37 35.08
CA PHE A 610 10.97 31.46 35.35
C PHE A 610 11.18 30.63 36.62
N VAL A 611 10.11 30.44 37.39
CA VAL A 611 10.01 29.53 38.53
C VAL A 611 8.84 28.57 38.34
N THR A 612 8.94 27.32 38.81
CA THR A 612 7.78 26.42 38.87
C THR A 612 7.06 26.51 40.20
N THR A 613 5.74 26.72 40.15
CA THR A 613 4.86 26.74 41.33
C THR A 613 3.91 25.55 41.30
N LEU A 614 3.78 24.85 42.43
CA LEU A 614 2.82 23.77 42.61
C LEU A 614 1.41 24.34 42.86
N LEU A 615 0.45 23.92 42.05
CA LEU A 615 -0.95 24.31 42.11
C LEU A 615 -1.74 23.44 43.11
N ALA A 616 -2.90 23.94 43.53
CA ALA A 616 -3.80 23.23 44.43
C ALA A 616 -4.38 21.92 43.85
N ASP A 617 -4.30 21.70 42.54
CA ASP A 617 -4.70 20.44 41.88
C ASP A 617 -3.55 19.43 41.72
N GLY A 618 -2.36 19.73 42.25
CA GLY A 618 -1.19 18.86 42.23
C GLY A 618 -0.33 18.95 40.96
N ARG A 619 -0.64 19.84 40.01
CA ARG A 619 0.20 20.14 38.83
C ARG A 619 1.12 21.32 39.07
N TYR A 620 2.18 21.44 38.28
CA TYR A 620 3.06 22.61 38.30
C TYR A 620 2.71 23.60 37.18
N GLN A 621 3.02 24.87 37.41
CA GLN A 621 2.93 25.96 36.45
C GLN A 621 4.26 26.73 36.42
N SER A 622 4.86 26.92 35.24
CA SER A 622 5.96 27.88 35.04
C SER A 622 5.40 29.30 35.07
N LEU A 623 6.08 30.19 35.78
CA LEU A 623 5.70 31.59 35.98
C LEU A 623 6.94 32.46 35.91
N VAL A 624 6.84 33.62 35.27
CA VAL A 624 7.87 34.67 35.37
C VAL A 624 7.83 35.26 36.78
N GLU A 625 8.94 35.19 37.51
CA GLU A 625 9.14 35.81 38.82
C GLU A 625 10.61 36.24 38.99
N GLY A 626 10.83 37.53 39.26
CA GLY A 626 12.13 38.18 39.18
C GLY A 626 12.06 39.42 38.28
N VAL A 627 13.20 39.90 37.80
CA VAL A 627 13.25 41.03 36.86
C VAL A 627 13.35 40.50 35.43
N VAL A 628 12.39 40.83 34.58
CA VAL A 628 12.52 40.68 33.14
C VAL A 628 13.42 41.80 32.62
N ASN A 629 14.57 41.44 32.07
CA ASN A 629 15.48 42.40 31.45
C ASN A 629 15.19 42.45 29.95
N THR A 630 15.01 43.64 29.39
CA THR A 630 15.02 43.83 27.92
C THR A 630 16.26 44.63 27.53
N TYR A 631 16.93 44.22 26.46
CA TYR A 631 18.18 44.79 26.00
C TYR A 631 18.04 45.40 24.59
N TYR A 632 18.88 46.38 24.30
CA TYR A 632 19.10 46.92 22.97
C TYR A 632 20.60 46.91 22.68
N PHE A 633 20.97 46.93 21.40
CA PHE A 633 22.34 47.09 20.97
C PHE A 633 22.53 48.41 20.22
N THR A 634 23.77 48.89 20.19
CA THR A 634 24.16 50.06 19.40
C THR A 634 25.35 49.74 18.50
N ASP A 635 25.58 50.57 17.48
CA ASP A 635 26.75 50.52 16.59
C ASP A 635 28.09 50.52 17.36
N SER A 636 28.11 51.01 18.61
CA SER A 636 29.29 51.01 19.47
C SER A 636 29.75 49.62 19.93
N GLY A 637 28.94 48.58 19.71
CA GLY A 637 29.34 47.18 19.92
C GLY A 637 28.92 46.56 21.26
N ALA A 638 28.42 47.34 22.22
CA ALA A 638 27.93 46.82 23.49
C ALA A 638 26.41 46.60 23.49
N ASP A 639 25.99 45.54 24.17
CA ASP A 639 24.59 45.31 24.57
C ASP A 639 24.32 46.14 25.83
N GLN A 640 23.14 46.74 25.92
CA GLN A 640 22.76 47.65 26.99
C GLN A 640 21.34 47.33 27.46
N LEU A 641 21.12 47.41 28.76
CA LEU A 641 19.79 47.22 29.36
C LEU A 641 18.89 48.39 28.94
N LEU A 642 17.78 48.12 28.25
CA LEU A 642 16.73 49.11 27.96
C LEU A 642 15.84 49.30 29.19
N ASN A 643 15.37 48.19 29.74
CA ASN A 643 14.49 48.18 30.88
C ASN A 643 14.65 46.93 31.75
N GLY A 644 14.27 47.07 33.02
CA GLY A 644 14.05 45.96 33.94
C GLY A 644 12.66 46.07 34.54
N ASP A 645 11.77 45.12 34.24
CA ASP A 645 10.40 45.06 34.75
C ASP A 645 10.26 43.92 35.78
N PRO A 646 9.99 44.21 37.07
CA PRO A 646 9.91 43.19 38.10
C PRO A 646 8.53 42.51 38.14
N TYR A 647 8.50 41.20 37.95
CA TYR A 647 7.31 40.34 38.04
C TYR A 647 7.33 39.48 39.30
N VAL A 648 6.14 39.16 39.83
CA VAL A 648 5.93 38.16 40.89
C VAL A 648 4.72 37.28 40.58
N ALA A 649 4.74 36.04 41.06
CA ALA A 649 3.58 35.16 41.04
C ALA A 649 2.45 35.67 41.96
N LYS A 650 1.22 35.72 41.45
CA LYS A 650 -0.01 36.00 42.20
C LYS A 650 -1.02 34.87 42.05
N LEU A 651 -1.52 34.36 43.18
CA LEU A 651 -2.57 33.34 43.22
C LEU A 651 -3.93 33.97 42.89
N LEU A 652 -4.58 33.47 41.85
CA LEU A 652 -5.93 33.87 41.42
C LEU A 652 -7.01 33.21 42.27
N GLN A 653 -8.23 33.76 42.24
CA GLN A 653 -9.40 33.10 42.85
C GLN A 653 -9.70 31.72 42.25
N THR A 654 -9.23 31.46 41.02
CA THR A 654 -9.34 30.16 40.33
C THR A 654 -8.35 29.09 40.81
N GLY A 655 -7.45 29.41 41.76
CA GLY A 655 -6.43 28.49 42.27
C GLY A 655 -5.20 28.31 41.35
N ARG A 656 -5.18 28.98 40.20
CA ARG A 656 -3.99 29.13 39.33
C ARG A 656 -3.18 30.36 39.71
N TYR A 657 -1.97 30.47 39.19
CA TYR A 657 -1.14 31.68 39.34
C TYR A 657 -1.06 32.49 38.05
N GLN A 658 -0.78 33.78 38.21
CA GLN A 658 -0.50 34.75 37.15
C GLN A 658 0.80 35.49 37.49
N SER A 659 1.67 35.72 36.52
CA SER A 659 2.80 36.65 36.67
C SER A 659 2.30 38.09 36.53
N VAL A 660 2.62 38.94 37.50
CA VAL A 660 2.15 40.33 37.53
C VAL A 660 3.29 41.27 37.87
N GLY A 661 3.36 42.42 37.18
CA GLY A 661 4.36 43.46 37.46
C GLY A 661 4.18 44.04 38.86
N VAL A 662 5.18 43.85 39.73
CA VAL A 662 5.21 44.34 41.11
C VAL A 662 6.64 44.70 41.51
N GLY A 663 6.90 45.98 41.74
CA GLY A 663 8.20 46.47 42.18
C GLY A 663 8.49 47.85 41.62
N GLN A 664 9.77 48.10 41.28
CA GLN A 664 10.18 49.29 40.56
C GLN A 664 10.61 48.91 39.14
N TYR A 665 9.81 49.27 38.14
CA TYR A 665 10.21 49.26 36.73
C TYR A 665 11.27 50.32 36.50
N LYS A 666 12.29 50.01 35.70
CA LYS A 666 13.38 50.93 35.37
C LYS A 666 13.55 51.06 33.87
N HIS A 667 13.75 52.29 33.39
CA HIS A 667 14.09 52.59 32.00
C HIS A 667 15.44 53.29 31.91
N TYR A 668 16.23 52.92 30.91
CA TYR A 668 17.60 53.39 30.73
C TYR A 668 17.80 53.94 29.32
N SER A 669 18.54 55.04 29.22
CA SER A 669 18.88 55.74 27.99
C SER A 669 19.71 54.89 27.04
N ILE A 670 19.88 55.35 25.80
CA ILE A 670 20.83 54.76 24.83
C ILE A 670 22.31 54.77 25.30
N THR A 671 22.62 55.38 26.44
CA THR A 671 23.95 55.41 27.08
C THR A 671 24.02 54.66 28.42
N GLY A 672 22.99 53.87 28.75
CA GLY A 672 22.93 53.08 29.99
C GLY A 672 22.65 53.89 31.27
N GLN A 673 22.22 55.16 31.15
CA GLN A 673 21.86 55.99 32.29
C GLN A 673 20.37 55.79 32.64
N LEU A 674 20.05 55.60 33.92
CA LEU A 674 18.66 55.48 34.37
C LEU A 674 17.91 56.80 34.12
N GLU A 675 16.88 56.77 33.28
CA GLU A 675 16.06 57.96 32.94
C GLU A 675 14.87 58.11 33.89
N TYR A 676 14.17 57.01 34.16
CA TYR A 676 13.06 56.97 35.09
C TYR A 676 12.88 55.60 35.77
N GLU A 677 12.23 55.64 36.94
CA GLU A 677 11.85 54.50 37.76
C GLU A 677 10.37 54.66 38.13
N ARG A 678 9.57 53.58 38.06
CA ARG A 678 8.11 53.60 38.30
C ARG A 678 7.65 52.45 39.19
N PRO A 679 6.82 52.72 40.22
CA PRO A 679 6.18 51.66 40.98
C PRO A 679 5.18 50.90 40.11
N HIS A 680 5.43 49.62 39.87
CA HIS A 680 4.46 48.66 39.36
C HIS A 680 3.75 48.00 40.54
N GLN A 681 2.41 47.94 40.53
CA GLN A 681 1.60 47.36 41.60
C GLN A 681 0.50 46.45 41.06
N ALA A 682 0.39 45.24 41.61
CA ALA A 682 -0.68 44.31 41.27
C ALA A 682 -2.01 44.72 41.91
N LYS A 683 -2.99 45.07 41.08
CA LYS A 683 -4.38 45.31 41.49
C LYS A 683 -5.23 44.10 41.14
N LEU A 684 -5.93 43.54 42.13
CA LEU A 684 -6.98 42.54 41.93
C LEU A 684 -8.19 43.21 41.23
N GLN A 685 -8.77 42.52 40.25
CA GLN A 685 -9.97 42.93 39.53
C GLN A 685 -11.19 42.10 39.97
N ASP A 686 -12.39 42.55 39.61
CA ASP A 686 -13.66 41.94 40.06
C ASP A 686 -13.90 40.54 39.46
N ASP A 687 -13.21 40.19 38.37
CA ASP A 687 -13.18 38.85 37.77
C ASP A 687 -12.21 37.87 38.48
N GLY A 688 -11.47 38.35 39.49
CA GLY A 688 -10.47 37.57 40.23
C GLY A 688 -9.09 37.46 39.57
N THR A 689 -8.83 38.18 38.47
CA THR A 689 -7.51 38.36 37.85
C THR A 689 -6.73 39.51 38.48
N TYR A 690 -5.44 39.63 38.17
CA TYR A 690 -4.64 40.80 38.51
C TYR A 690 -4.19 41.58 37.27
N THR A 691 -4.09 42.91 37.43
CA THR A 691 -3.48 43.81 36.44
C THR A 691 -2.36 44.62 37.09
N THR A 692 -1.28 44.87 36.36
CA THR A 692 -0.24 45.84 36.76
C THR A 692 -0.79 47.27 36.64
N ILE A 693 -0.87 48.01 37.75
CA ILE A 693 -0.95 49.47 37.73
C ILE A 693 0.47 50.02 37.64
N ILE A 694 0.71 50.90 36.68
CA ILE A 694 1.94 51.69 36.55
C ILE A 694 1.69 53.05 37.22
N HIS A 695 2.42 53.36 38.29
CA HIS A 695 2.33 54.68 38.94
C HIS A 695 3.37 55.64 38.38
N GLY A 696 2.95 56.84 38.00
CA GLY A 696 3.85 57.90 37.55
C GLY A 696 3.12 59.22 37.24
N THR A 697 3.89 60.29 37.09
CA THR A 697 3.43 61.56 36.53
C THR A 697 4.00 61.68 35.12
N TYR A 698 3.14 61.90 34.12
CA TYR A 698 3.54 61.94 32.72
C TYR A 698 4.62 63.02 32.47
N ARG A 699 5.63 62.67 31.65
CA ARG A 699 6.60 63.63 31.12
C ARG A 699 6.55 63.58 29.61
N ALA A 700 6.13 64.67 28.99
CA ALA A 700 6.54 64.93 27.62
C ALA A 700 8.02 65.35 27.64
N TYR A 701 8.86 64.72 26.82
CA TYR A 701 10.25 65.11 26.64
C TYR A 701 10.58 65.25 25.16
N ARG A 702 11.63 66.04 24.89
CA ARG A 702 12.06 66.40 23.54
C ARG A 702 13.49 65.93 23.35
N GLU A 703 13.72 65.12 22.33
CA GLU A 703 15.06 64.68 21.95
C GLU A 703 15.78 65.74 21.10
N ASP A 704 17.10 65.65 21.00
CA ASP A 704 17.94 66.58 20.21
C ASP A 704 17.65 66.52 18.69
N ASN A 705 16.98 65.46 18.21
CA ASN A 705 16.44 65.35 16.85
C ASN A 705 15.17 66.21 16.62
N GLY A 706 14.64 66.84 17.67
CA GLY A 706 13.48 67.73 17.65
C GLY A 706 12.12 67.05 17.91
N LEU A 707 12.08 65.71 17.96
CA LEU A 707 10.88 64.91 18.22
C LEU A 707 10.35 65.13 19.64
N LEU A 708 9.02 65.10 19.80
CA LEU A 708 8.34 65.27 21.07
C LEU A 708 7.61 63.99 21.45
N TYR A 709 8.13 63.26 22.44
CA TYR A 709 7.59 61.99 22.88
C TYR A 709 6.52 62.18 23.96
N TRP A 710 5.44 61.39 23.86
CA TRP A 710 4.33 61.36 24.81
C TRP A 710 4.13 59.92 25.29
N GLU A 711 4.22 59.72 26.61
CA GLU A 711 3.81 58.46 27.23
C GLU A 711 2.33 58.52 27.60
N VAL A 712 1.48 57.96 26.73
CA VAL A 712 0.03 57.86 26.95
C VAL A 712 -0.30 56.48 27.54
N PRO A 713 -1.01 56.39 28.67
CA PRO A 713 -1.34 55.09 29.28
C PRO A 713 -2.50 54.41 28.55
N TYR A 714 -2.37 53.08 28.36
CA TYR A 714 -3.47 52.22 27.95
C TYR A 714 -4.65 52.33 28.93
N ARG A 715 -5.88 52.41 28.42
CA ARG A 715 -7.11 52.49 29.25
C ARG A 715 -8.08 51.35 28.91
N LEU A 716 -7.77 50.15 29.38
CA LEU A 716 -8.76 49.07 29.46
C LEU A 716 -9.88 49.50 30.42
N GLY A 717 -11.06 49.80 29.86
CA GLY A 717 -12.21 50.29 30.60
C GLY A 717 -13.51 49.75 30.02
N VAL A 718 -14.22 48.95 30.81
CA VAL A 718 -15.55 48.42 30.45
C VAL A 718 -16.58 49.54 30.50
N VAL A 719 -17.39 49.66 29.46
CA VAL A 719 -18.63 50.46 29.46
C VAL A 719 -19.77 49.54 29.03
N GLU A 720 -20.81 49.46 29.86
CA GLU A 720 -22.09 48.77 29.62
C GLU A 720 -22.06 47.29 29.19
N GLY A 721 -20.91 46.61 29.28
CA GLY A 721 -20.82 45.14 29.33
C GLY A 721 -20.33 44.45 28.06
N GLU A 722 -19.94 45.18 27.03
CA GLU A 722 -19.20 44.63 25.88
C GLU A 722 -17.70 44.93 25.99
N VAL A 723 -16.87 44.00 25.49
CA VAL A 723 -15.40 44.10 25.50
C VAL A 723 -14.94 44.53 24.11
N PHE A 724 -14.35 45.72 24.02
CA PHE A 724 -13.77 46.24 22.79
C PHE A 724 -12.24 46.10 22.83
N GLU A 725 -11.69 45.20 22.02
CA GLU A 725 -10.26 45.18 21.73
C GLU A 725 -9.95 46.23 20.66
N TYR A 726 -9.24 47.30 21.05
CA TYR A 726 -8.53 48.16 20.11
C TYR A 726 -7.03 48.08 20.39
N PHE A 727 -6.33 47.32 19.55
CA PHE A 727 -4.88 47.46 19.38
C PHE A 727 -4.63 48.66 18.47
N HIS A 728 -3.97 49.69 18.99
CA HIS A 728 -3.40 50.78 18.19
C HIS A 728 -2.13 51.30 18.89
N ASP A 729 -0.99 50.73 18.52
CA ASP A 729 0.32 51.36 18.81
C ASP A 729 0.44 52.62 17.95
N VAL A 730 0.04 53.77 18.49
CA VAL A 730 0.13 55.06 17.80
C VAL A 730 1.59 55.55 17.81
N HIS A 731 2.43 54.87 17.03
CA HIS A 731 3.75 55.36 16.63
C HIS A 731 3.57 56.60 15.75
N LEU A 732 3.55 57.77 16.38
CA LEU A 732 3.34 59.05 15.71
C LEU A 732 4.64 59.49 15.01
N PHE A 733 4.90 58.89 13.83
CA PHE A 733 6.11 59.11 13.02
C PHE A 733 6.20 60.54 12.45
N LEU A 734 6.65 61.49 13.27
CA LEU A 734 7.02 62.84 12.85
C LEU A 734 8.31 62.79 12.01
N LYS A 735 8.20 62.70 10.68
CA LYS A 735 9.34 62.85 9.79
C LYS A 735 9.69 64.33 9.59
N ALA A 736 10.69 64.83 10.33
CA ALA A 736 11.22 66.17 10.12
C ALA A 736 11.86 66.29 8.72
N ASP A 737 11.47 67.30 7.95
CA ASP A 737 12.16 67.70 6.71
C ASP A 737 13.12 68.86 7.02
N ALA A 738 14.40 68.66 6.73
CA ALA A 738 15.52 69.45 7.29
C ALA A 738 15.74 70.82 6.62
N VAL A 739 14.68 71.44 6.08
CA VAL A 739 14.76 72.61 5.19
C VAL A 739 13.93 73.81 5.66
N ASN A 740 12.82 73.60 6.40
CA ASN A 740 11.97 74.69 6.92
C ASN A 740 11.48 74.40 8.34
N ASP A 741 11.52 75.41 9.20
CA ASP A 741 11.42 75.30 10.67
C ASP A 741 9.95 75.21 11.18
N HIS A 742 9.15 74.31 10.58
CA HIS A 742 7.70 74.17 10.82
C HIS A 742 7.28 72.70 10.96
N LEU A 743 6.47 72.41 11.98
CA LEU A 743 5.87 71.09 12.18
C LEU A 743 4.62 70.94 11.30
N VAL A 744 4.51 69.83 10.56
CA VAL A 744 3.32 69.48 9.77
C VAL A 744 2.79 68.14 10.23
N THR A 745 1.58 68.14 10.82
CA THR A 745 0.90 66.91 11.25
C THR A 745 -0.05 66.45 10.15
N CYS A 746 0.16 65.23 9.65
CA CYS A 746 -0.80 64.54 8.79
C CYS A 746 -1.35 63.31 9.54
N LEU A 747 -2.64 63.32 9.83
CA LEU A 747 -3.36 62.11 10.25
C LEU A 747 -3.79 61.34 9.00
N VAL A 748 -3.56 60.03 9.00
CA VAL A 748 -4.11 59.10 8.01
C VAL A 748 -5.06 58.19 8.78
N TYR A 749 -6.34 58.22 8.40
CA TYR A 749 -7.31 57.21 8.80
C TYR A 749 -7.36 56.13 7.71
N ASP A 750 -7.53 54.87 8.12
CA ASP A 750 -7.93 53.80 7.22
C ASP A 750 -9.46 53.66 7.30
N ASP A 751 -10.14 53.98 6.21
CA ASP A 751 -11.60 54.12 6.14
C ASP A 751 -12.24 52.78 5.73
N ASP A 752 -12.59 51.93 6.69
CA ASP A 752 -13.49 50.79 6.41
C ASP A 752 -14.34 50.33 7.62
N THR A 753 -15.12 51.24 8.21
CA THR A 753 -16.51 50.97 8.66
C THR A 753 -17.22 52.24 9.17
N GLN A 754 -18.46 52.46 8.71
CA GLN A 754 -19.36 53.53 9.17
C GLN A 754 -20.84 53.09 9.10
N PRO A 755 -21.76 53.73 9.85
CA PRO A 755 -21.60 54.31 11.18
C PRO A 755 -22.79 54.01 12.13
N ALA A 756 -22.61 54.22 13.44
CA ALA A 756 -23.71 54.22 14.42
C ALA A 756 -23.56 55.35 15.46
N HIS A 757 -24.08 56.54 15.11
CA HIS A 757 -24.40 57.69 15.97
C HIS A 757 -23.75 57.82 17.37
N VAL A 758 -22.76 58.71 17.48
CA VAL A 758 -22.38 59.37 18.75
C VAL A 758 -22.63 60.88 18.63
N HIS A 759 -23.13 61.51 19.70
CA HIS A 759 -23.47 62.93 19.70
C HIS A 759 -22.25 63.83 20.01
N THR A 760 -21.86 64.62 19.02
CA THR A 760 -21.33 66.01 19.11
C THR A 760 -20.26 66.32 20.17
N ILE A 761 -19.01 66.50 19.70
CA ILE A 761 -18.25 67.72 20.01
C ILE A 761 -17.99 68.43 18.67
N ASP A 762 -19.00 69.14 18.18
CA ASP A 762 -18.85 70.15 17.14
C ASP A 762 -18.44 71.47 17.79
N ASP A 763 -17.39 72.13 17.28
CA ASP A 763 -17.28 73.61 17.23
C ASP A 763 -15.98 74.15 16.59
N PHE A 764 -15.02 73.30 16.15
CA PHE A 764 -13.73 73.78 15.61
C PHE A 764 -13.20 73.13 14.32
N LEU A 765 -14.04 72.44 13.55
CA LEU A 765 -13.69 71.92 12.22
C LEU A 765 -14.73 72.32 11.17
N HIS A 766 -14.31 73.18 10.24
CA HIS A 766 -14.95 73.36 8.94
C HIS A 766 -13.90 73.35 7.83
N GLU A 767 -14.29 72.71 6.74
CA GLU A 767 -13.62 72.44 5.47
C GLU A 767 -12.78 73.63 4.95
N VAL A 768 -11.67 73.44 4.22
CA VAL A 768 -11.48 72.57 3.03
C VAL A 768 -10.09 71.91 3.03
N GLY A 769 -9.94 70.78 2.33
CA GLY A 769 -8.74 69.93 2.35
C GLY A 769 -7.40 70.62 2.04
N GLY A 770 -6.42 70.34 2.89
CA GLY A 770 -5.07 70.90 2.89
C GLY A 770 -4.51 70.89 4.32
N CYS A 771 -3.18 70.83 4.49
CA CYS A 771 -2.57 70.72 5.81
C CYS A 771 -2.86 71.96 6.69
N VAL A 772 -3.27 71.75 7.95
CA VAL A 772 -3.47 72.84 8.93
C VAL A 772 -2.16 73.16 9.64
N LEU A 773 -1.83 74.44 9.73
CA LEU A 773 -0.57 74.94 10.29
C LEU A 773 -0.83 75.55 11.68
N VAL A 774 -0.37 74.87 12.74
CA VAL A 774 -0.66 75.24 14.14
C VAL A 774 0.56 75.89 14.79
N ASN A 775 0.52 77.22 14.92
CA ASN A 775 1.59 77.98 15.55
C ASN A 775 1.45 78.07 17.08
N SER A 776 2.35 77.37 17.79
CA SER A 776 2.65 77.47 19.23
C SER A 776 1.54 77.10 20.22
N PHE A 777 1.91 76.34 21.25
CA PHE A 777 1.15 76.22 22.49
C PHE A 777 2.05 76.67 23.66
N THR A 778 1.53 77.51 24.54
CA THR A 778 2.21 77.92 25.77
C THR A 778 1.65 77.11 26.94
N VAL A 779 2.49 76.39 27.67
CA VAL A 779 2.03 75.59 28.81
C VAL A 779 1.74 76.49 30.01
N THR A 780 0.47 76.63 30.37
CA THR A 780 0.03 77.28 31.61
C THR A 780 -0.91 76.40 32.41
N GLU A 781 -0.42 76.01 33.59
CA GLU A 781 -1.14 75.41 34.73
C GLU A 781 -1.67 73.97 34.59
N SER A 782 -1.56 73.26 35.71
CA SER A 782 -1.91 71.86 35.91
C SER A 782 -3.41 71.67 36.10
N TRP A 783 -3.96 70.61 35.49
CA TRP A 783 -5.28 70.09 35.84
C TRP A 783 -5.15 68.66 36.39
N PRO A 784 -5.79 68.34 37.54
CA PRO A 784 -5.88 66.98 38.04
C PRO A 784 -7.04 66.23 37.38
N TYR A 785 -6.90 64.92 37.16
CA TYR A 785 -7.81 63.87 37.63
C TYR A 785 -7.24 62.47 37.39
#